data_AF-A0A1U8N4M4-F1
#
_entry.id   AF-A0A1U8N4M4-F1
#
_cell.length_a   1.000
_cell.length_b   1.000
_cell.length_c   1.000
_cell.angle_alpha   90.00
_cell.angle_beta   90.00
_cell.angle_gamma   90.00
#
_symmetry.space_group_name_H-M   'P 1'
#
loop_
_entity.id
_entity.type
_entity.pdbx_description
1 polymer ?
#
loop_
_entity_poly.entity_id
_entity_poly.type
_entity_poly.pdbx_seq_one_letter_code
_entity_poly.pdbx_strand_id
1 'polypeptide(L)'
;MRQAGRYLPEYRALRADKGGFLALATDSDAAAEITMQPIRRFGFDGSILFSDILMVPWALGQDLSFVAGEGPRLAPPLADAALDGFVPAPDRLEPVYGTVRRVAAMLPPSVTFLGFAGSPWTVATYMVAGQGSRDQAQTRSLAYADPDRFGAIVDAIVATTVDYLSGQIAAGVQAVQLFDSWAGSLSPSQFERWVIEPNARIVAALKARHRHVPVIGFPKGAGGRLAAYAAGTGVDAIGLDETVDPHWADAVLPAGLPVQGNLDPLALVAGGDALDAATDRILDAFSTRPHVFNLGHGILPATPIAHVERLLRRVRGHPYSVRISMHLKDLKKKAPAELVQLAEELGVEGASTLRKQDLLFAILKVQADNGDQIMGLGTIEVLPDGFGFLRSPEANYLAGPDDIYLSPNQVRKHGLRTGDTVEGEIRAPKDGERYFALVRLVSVNFDDPDVVRHRVNFDNLTPLYPERKLTLDPADPTVKDKSARVIDIVSPQGKGQRTLIVAPPRVGKTVMLQNMAKAITDNHPEVFLIVLLIDERPEEVTDMQRSVRGEVVSSTFDEPATRHVQVAEMVIEKAKRLVEHKKDVVILLDSITRLGRAYNTVVPSSGKVLTGGVDANALQRPKRFFGAARNIEEGGSLSIIATALIDTGSRMDEVIFEEFKGTGNSEIVLDRKVADKRIFPALDVGKSGTRKEELLVERDKLSKMWVLRRILMQMGTIDAMEFLLDKMKNSKTNDDFFDSMNQ
;
A
#
# COMPACT_ATOMS: atom_id res chain seq x y z
N MET A 1 9.11 22.12 -8.57
CA MET A 1 9.14 23.33 -9.44
C MET A 1 8.95 22.95 -10.90
N ARG A 2 8.69 23.91 -11.81
CA ARG A 2 8.45 23.64 -13.26
C ARG A 2 9.58 22.79 -13.86
N GLN A 3 9.24 21.54 -14.18
CA GLN A 3 10.16 20.54 -14.74
C GLN A 3 10.21 20.59 -16.27
N ALA A 4 9.08 20.79 -16.94
CA ALA A 4 9.03 20.87 -18.39
C ALA A 4 9.22 22.31 -18.88
N GLY A 5 10.20 22.53 -19.76
CA GLY A 5 10.52 23.88 -20.21
C GLY A 5 11.53 23.96 -21.34
N ARG A 6 11.91 25.20 -21.66
CA ARG A 6 12.70 25.55 -22.83
C ARG A 6 14.11 24.95 -22.88
N TYR A 7 14.62 24.37 -21.80
CA TYR A 7 15.91 23.68 -21.81
C TYR A 7 15.82 22.34 -22.58
N LEU A 8 14.64 21.73 -22.66
CA LEU A 8 14.40 20.49 -23.39
C LEU A 8 14.20 20.74 -24.90
N PRO A 9 14.96 20.05 -25.79
CA PRO A 9 14.75 20.12 -27.24
C PRO A 9 13.33 19.75 -27.68
N GLU A 10 12.76 18.68 -27.14
CA GLU A 10 11.42 18.17 -27.44
C GLU A 10 10.31 19.15 -27.03
N TYR A 11 10.50 19.88 -25.93
CA TYR A 11 9.58 20.96 -25.54
C TYR A 11 9.61 22.09 -26.57
N ARG A 12 10.80 22.49 -27.02
CA ARG A 12 10.95 23.55 -28.03
C ARG A 12 10.33 23.15 -29.36
N ALA A 13 10.49 21.89 -29.77
CA ALA A 13 9.90 21.36 -30.99
C ALA A 13 8.36 21.41 -30.95
N LEU A 14 7.76 20.88 -29.88
CA LEU A 14 6.30 20.89 -29.72
C LEU A 14 5.73 22.32 -29.59
N ARG A 15 6.45 23.21 -28.92
CA ARG A 15 6.06 24.62 -28.80
C ARG A 15 6.11 25.36 -30.15
N ALA A 16 7.05 25.01 -31.03
CA ALA A 16 7.13 25.64 -32.35
C ALA A 16 5.91 25.32 -33.23
N ASP A 17 5.31 24.14 -33.04
CA ASP A 17 4.14 23.67 -33.80
C ASP A 17 2.81 24.25 -33.28
N LYS A 18 2.64 24.34 -31.96
CA LYS A 18 1.35 24.67 -31.30
C LYS A 18 1.15 26.14 -30.91
N GLY A 19 2.15 27.01 -31.12
CA GLY A 19 2.04 28.45 -30.92
C GLY A 19 2.23 28.95 -29.48
N GLY A 20 1.27 29.74 -28.96
CA GLY A 20 1.34 30.45 -27.69
C GLY A 20 1.25 29.54 -26.46
N PHE A 21 1.70 30.03 -25.29
CA PHE A 21 1.73 29.22 -24.06
C PHE A 21 0.32 28.80 -23.59
N LEU A 22 -0.68 29.69 -23.67
CA LEU A 22 -2.06 29.36 -23.28
C LEU A 22 -2.62 28.24 -24.15
N ALA A 23 -2.41 28.30 -25.47
CA ALA A 23 -2.86 27.26 -26.39
C ALA A 23 -2.26 25.89 -26.05
N LEU A 24 -0.99 25.84 -25.65
CA LEU A 24 -0.36 24.62 -25.15
C LEU A 24 -0.96 24.13 -23.84
N ALA A 25 -1.25 25.03 -22.90
CA ALA A 25 -1.79 24.67 -21.59
C ALA A 25 -3.28 24.25 -21.63
N THR A 26 -4.01 24.68 -22.67
CA THR A 26 -5.43 24.32 -22.89
C THR A 26 -5.64 23.23 -23.94
N ASP A 27 -4.57 22.71 -24.54
CA ASP A 27 -4.60 21.49 -25.35
C ASP A 27 -4.22 20.32 -24.44
N SER A 28 -5.22 19.53 -24.03
CA SER A 28 -4.99 18.47 -23.04
C SER A 28 -3.97 17.43 -23.49
N ASP A 29 -3.87 17.16 -24.80
CA ASP A 29 -2.92 16.18 -25.35
C ASP A 29 -1.50 16.77 -25.36
N ALA A 30 -1.35 18.02 -25.84
CA ALA A 30 -0.06 18.69 -25.85
C ALA A 30 0.48 18.93 -24.43
N ALA A 31 -0.36 19.39 -23.51
CA ALA A 31 0.01 19.60 -22.11
C ALA A 31 0.38 18.29 -21.41
N ALA A 32 -0.32 17.19 -21.71
CA ALA A 32 -0.02 15.89 -21.15
C ALA A 32 1.32 15.34 -21.68
N GLU A 33 1.57 15.49 -22.98
CA GLU A 33 2.87 15.16 -23.59
C GLU A 33 4.01 15.95 -22.94
N ILE A 34 3.86 17.27 -22.81
CA ILE A 34 4.84 18.14 -22.16
C ILE A 34 5.13 17.69 -20.72
N THR A 35 4.09 17.34 -19.98
CA THR A 35 4.21 16.87 -18.58
C THR A 35 5.02 15.56 -18.49
N MET A 36 4.91 14.69 -19.50
CA MET A 36 5.63 13.41 -19.55
C MET A 36 7.08 13.53 -20.04
N GLN A 37 7.45 14.58 -20.77
CA GLN A 37 8.80 14.73 -21.34
C GLN A 37 9.93 14.58 -20.29
N PRO A 38 9.92 15.29 -19.15
CA PRO A 38 10.97 15.13 -18.14
C PRO A 38 10.95 13.74 -17.48
N ILE A 39 9.77 13.13 -17.34
CA ILE A 39 9.63 11.80 -16.75
C ILE A 39 10.26 10.75 -17.65
N ARG A 40 9.98 10.78 -18.95
CA ARG A 40 10.60 9.84 -19.90
C ARG A 40 12.11 10.04 -20.03
N ARG A 41 12.60 11.28 -19.95
CA ARG A 41 14.03 11.58 -20.11
C ARG A 41 14.85 11.30 -18.86
N PHE A 42 14.35 11.70 -17.70
CA PHE A 42 15.13 11.72 -16.46
C PHE A 42 14.64 10.74 -15.41
N GLY A 43 13.43 10.21 -15.57
CA GLY A 43 12.79 9.32 -14.61
C GLY A 43 12.52 9.98 -13.27
N PHE A 44 12.18 11.27 -13.21
CA PHE A 44 11.93 11.96 -11.93
C PHE A 44 10.89 11.22 -11.08
N ASP A 45 11.08 11.25 -9.74
CA ASP A 45 10.23 10.54 -8.78
C ASP A 45 8.85 11.22 -8.59
N GLY A 46 8.71 12.45 -9.07
CA GLY A 46 7.44 13.17 -9.15
C GLY A 46 7.29 13.93 -10.47
N SER A 47 6.07 13.93 -11.01
CA SER A 47 5.65 14.73 -12.16
C SER A 47 4.80 15.90 -11.68
N ILE A 48 5.00 17.09 -12.24
CA ILE A 48 4.15 18.25 -11.97
C ILE A 48 3.37 18.63 -13.22
N LEU A 49 2.05 18.86 -13.05
CA LEU A 49 1.15 19.30 -14.10
C LEU A 49 1.74 20.46 -14.91
N PHE A 50 1.71 20.37 -16.24
CA PHE A 50 1.98 21.52 -17.10
C PHE A 50 0.74 22.40 -17.20
N SER A 51 0.72 23.50 -16.45
CA SER A 51 -0.34 24.51 -16.46
C SER A 51 0.24 25.87 -16.03
N ASP A 52 -0.60 26.83 -15.66
CA ASP A 52 -0.21 28.14 -15.14
C ASP A 52 -1.06 28.54 -13.93
N ILE A 53 -0.50 29.36 -13.04
CA ILE A 53 -1.21 29.86 -11.86
C ILE A 53 -2.36 30.80 -12.22
N LEU A 54 -2.33 31.40 -13.43
CA LEU A 54 -3.33 32.35 -13.90
C LEU A 54 -4.60 31.70 -14.49
N MET A 55 -4.71 30.37 -14.43
CA MET A 55 -5.97 29.68 -14.77
C MET A 55 -7.13 30.08 -13.86
N VAL A 56 -6.85 30.42 -12.59
CA VAL A 56 -7.88 30.86 -11.63
C VAL A 56 -8.49 32.22 -12.03
N PRO A 57 -7.72 33.29 -12.27
CA PRO A 57 -8.24 34.54 -12.84
C PRO A 57 -9.02 34.35 -14.14
N TRP A 58 -8.53 33.46 -15.02
CA TRP A 58 -9.18 33.19 -16.29
C TRP A 58 -10.56 32.54 -16.10
N ALA A 59 -10.69 31.63 -15.13
CA ALA A 59 -11.96 31.04 -14.72
C ALA A 59 -12.87 32.00 -13.94
N LEU A 60 -12.31 33.01 -13.27
CA LEU A 60 -13.07 34.11 -12.66
C LEU A 60 -13.62 35.11 -13.69
N GLY A 61 -13.23 34.98 -14.96
CA GLY A 61 -13.77 35.77 -16.07
C GLY A 61 -12.82 36.83 -16.61
N GLN A 62 -11.63 37.04 -16.02
CA GLN A 62 -10.62 37.94 -16.60
C GLN A 62 -10.03 37.34 -17.89
N ASP A 63 -9.80 38.18 -18.90
CA ASP A 63 -9.21 37.71 -20.15
C ASP A 63 -7.70 37.54 -19.99
N LEU A 64 -7.24 36.29 -20.14
CA LEU A 64 -5.84 35.91 -20.04
C LEU A 64 -5.21 35.77 -21.42
N SER A 65 -4.08 36.44 -21.64
CA SER A 65 -3.25 36.27 -22.83
C SER A 65 -1.77 36.22 -22.48
N PHE A 66 -0.96 35.59 -23.34
CA PHE A 66 0.49 35.54 -23.19
C PHE A 66 1.14 36.23 -24.38
N VAL A 67 1.74 37.38 -24.13
CA VAL A 67 2.43 38.16 -25.16
C VAL A 67 3.89 37.72 -25.22
N ALA A 68 4.38 37.44 -26.43
CA ALA A 68 5.74 36.98 -26.64
C ALA A 68 6.75 38.03 -26.13
N GLY A 69 7.61 37.64 -25.18
CA GLY A 69 8.62 38.52 -24.59
C GLY A 69 8.13 39.39 -23.43
N GLU A 70 6.83 39.58 -23.26
CA GLU A 70 6.25 40.46 -22.21
C GLU A 70 5.59 39.70 -21.06
N GLY A 71 5.32 38.41 -21.21
CA GLY A 71 4.71 37.58 -20.17
C GLY A 71 3.18 37.60 -20.20
N PRO A 72 2.51 37.16 -19.12
CA PRO A 72 1.07 37.08 -19.07
C PRO A 72 0.42 38.46 -18.88
N ARG A 73 -0.73 38.66 -19.53
CA ARG A 73 -1.60 39.83 -19.42
C ARG A 73 -3.00 39.39 -18.99
N LEU A 74 -3.59 40.12 -18.05
CA LEU A 74 -4.98 40.00 -17.62
C LEU A 74 -5.70 41.31 -17.92
N ALA A 75 -6.85 41.22 -18.57
CA ALA A 75 -7.63 42.38 -18.96
C ALA A 75 -9.14 42.24 -18.65
N PRO A 76 -9.81 43.34 -18.28
CA PRO A 76 -9.22 44.57 -17.74
C PRO A 76 -8.54 44.33 -16.37
N PRO A 77 -7.51 45.12 -16.00
CA PRO A 77 -6.90 45.08 -14.67
C PRO A 77 -7.92 45.46 -13.57
N LEU A 78 -7.89 44.77 -12.42
CA LEU A 78 -8.77 45.11 -11.28
C LEU A 78 -8.39 46.41 -10.58
N ALA A 79 -7.26 47.04 -10.95
CA ALA A 79 -7.02 48.42 -10.55
C ALA A 79 -8.09 49.37 -11.13
N ASP A 80 -8.52 49.10 -12.37
CA ASP A 80 -9.39 49.97 -13.16
C ASP A 80 -10.83 49.41 -13.28
N ALA A 81 -11.07 48.18 -12.82
CA ALA A 81 -12.35 47.48 -12.89
C ALA A 81 -12.80 46.91 -11.54
N ALA A 82 -14.10 46.64 -11.41
CA ALA A 82 -14.70 45.96 -10.26
C ALA A 82 -14.87 44.46 -10.56
N LEU A 83 -14.68 43.61 -9.55
CA LEU A 83 -14.69 42.14 -9.70
C LEU A 83 -16.07 41.60 -10.10
N ASP A 84 -17.14 42.22 -9.62
CA ASP A 84 -18.53 41.88 -9.95
C ASP A 84 -18.90 42.16 -11.42
N GLY A 85 -18.08 42.94 -12.13
CA GLY A 85 -18.20 43.16 -13.56
C GLY A 85 -17.74 41.99 -14.43
N PHE A 86 -17.11 40.96 -13.85
CA PHE A 86 -16.64 39.78 -14.56
C PHE A 86 -17.65 38.63 -14.46
N VAL A 87 -17.81 37.87 -15.55
CA VAL A 87 -18.68 36.69 -15.58
C VAL A 87 -17.82 35.44 -15.33
N PRO A 88 -18.03 34.70 -14.22
CA PRO A 88 -17.31 33.46 -13.96
C PRO A 88 -17.50 32.45 -15.09
N ALA A 89 -16.41 31.81 -15.48
CA ALA A 89 -16.35 30.83 -16.57
C ALA A 89 -15.56 29.58 -16.12
N PRO A 90 -16.09 28.78 -15.17
CA PRO A 90 -15.41 27.61 -14.61
C PRO A 90 -15.08 26.54 -15.65
N ASP A 91 -15.87 26.44 -16.73
CA ASP A 91 -15.64 25.49 -17.84
C ASP A 91 -14.29 25.70 -18.53
N ARG A 92 -13.68 26.90 -18.39
CA ARG A 92 -12.32 27.18 -18.87
C ARG A 92 -11.25 26.30 -18.19
N LEU A 93 -11.56 25.68 -17.06
CA LEU A 93 -10.67 24.77 -16.33
C LEU A 93 -10.71 23.33 -16.85
N GLU A 94 -11.74 22.94 -17.61
CA GLU A 94 -11.92 21.57 -18.07
C GLU A 94 -10.73 21.02 -18.87
N PRO A 95 -10.08 21.80 -19.76
CA PRO A 95 -8.88 21.33 -20.45
C PRO A 95 -7.75 20.92 -19.50
N VAL A 96 -7.61 21.60 -18.35
CA VAL A 96 -6.62 21.26 -17.34
C VAL A 96 -6.96 19.92 -16.69
N TYR A 97 -8.22 19.68 -16.33
CA TYR A 97 -8.64 18.38 -15.79
C TYR A 97 -8.48 17.26 -16.83
N GLY A 98 -8.72 17.58 -18.12
CA GLY A 98 -8.44 16.70 -19.24
C GLY A 98 -6.97 16.30 -19.36
N THR A 99 -6.04 17.24 -19.12
CA THR A 99 -4.60 16.97 -19.02
C THR A 99 -4.30 16.06 -17.84
N VAL A 100 -4.83 16.36 -16.66
CA VAL A 100 -4.61 15.56 -15.45
C VAL A 100 -5.02 14.10 -15.66
N ARG A 101 -6.23 13.84 -16.19
CA ARG A 101 -6.70 12.47 -16.44
C ARG A 101 -5.77 11.70 -17.39
N ARG A 102 -5.24 12.36 -18.42
CA ARG A 102 -4.31 11.75 -19.38
C ARG A 102 -2.97 11.44 -18.74
N VAL A 103 -2.39 12.40 -18.03
CA VAL A 103 -1.11 12.22 -17.34
C VAL A 103 -1.22 11.12 -16.29
N ALA A 104 -2.28 11.12 -15.47
CA ALA A 104 -2.52 10.08 -14.48
C ALA A 104 -2.62 8.67 -15.11
N ALA A 105 -3.20 8.56 -16.32
CA ALA A 105 -3.24 7.30 -17.05
C ALA A 105 -1.89 6.88 -17.68
N MET A 106 -0.97 7.83 -17.91
CA MET A 106 0.34 7.58 -18.52
C MET A 106 1.46 7.38 -17.49
N LEU A 107 1.28 7.86 -16.26
CA LEU A 107 2.33 7.82 -15.23
C LEU A 107 2.51 6.40 -14.66
N PRO A 108 3.76 5.95 -14.45
CA PRO A 108 4.02 4.74 -13.69
C PRO A 108 3.50 4.87 -12.24
N PRO A 109 3.04 3.76 -11.61
CA PRO A 109 2.57 3.80 -10.21
C PRO A 109 3.60 4.28 -9.19
N SER A 110 4.88 4.23 -9.52
CA SER A 110 6.00 4.67 -8.68
C SER A 110 6.27 6.18 -8.74
N VAL A 111 5.64 6.93 -9.64
CA VAL A 111 5.86 8.37 -9.83
C VAL A 111 4.68 9.15 -9.24
N THR A 112 4.97 10.07 -8.31
CA THR A 112 3.91 10.90 -7.70
C THR A 112 3.46 11.99 -8.67
N PHE A 113 2.15 12.16 -8.86
CA PHE A 113 1.61 13.25 -9.68
C PHE A 113 1.16 14.45 -8.85
N LEU A 114 1.75 15.62 -9.11
CA LEU A 114 1.48 16.88 -8.42
C LEU A 114 0.61 17.82 -9.26
N GLY A 115 -0.54 18.19 -8.70
CA GLY A 115 -1.32 19.35 -9.12
C GLY A 115 -0.84 20.63 -8.45
N PHE A 116 -1.31 21.78 -8.92
CA PHE A 116 -0.97 23.06 -8.30
C PHE A 116 -1.93 24.20 -8.59
N ALA A 117 -1.83 25.25 -7.77
CA ALA A 117 -2.44 26.55 -8.00
C ALA A 117 -1.54 27.69 -7.49
N GLY A 118 -1.80 28.92 -7.94
CA GLY A 118 -1.19 30.10 -7.33
C GLY A 118 -1.87 30.45 -6.02
N SER A 119 -1.09 30.91 -5.03
CA SER A 119 -1.64 31.38 -3.76
C SER A 119 -2.39 32.71 -3.93
N PRO A 120 -3.38 33.02 -3.07
CA PRO A 120 -4.27 34.17 -3.27
C PRO A 120 -3.57 35.52 -3.43
N TRP A 121 -2.58 35.83 -2.58
CA TRP A 121 -1.79 37.07 -2.73
C TRP A 121 -1.13 37.16 -4.10
N THR A 122 -0.37 36.13 -4.49
CA THR A 122 0.32 36.10 -5.77
C THR A 122 -0.65 36.26 -6.94
N VAL A 123 -1.77 35.54 -6.95
CA VAL A 123 -2.77 35.63 -8.02
C VAL A 123 -3.38 37.04 -8.08
N ALA A 124 -3.77 37.60 -6.94
CA ALA A 124 -4.34 38.94 -6.85
C ALA A 124 -3.39 40.03 -7.40
N THR A 125 -2.06 39.86 -7.25
CA THR A 125 -1.10 40.82 -7.80
C THR A 125 -1.19 40.93 -9.33
N TYR A 126 -1.38 39.79 -10.01
CA TYR A 126 -1.60 39.78 -11.46
C TYR A 126 -2.99 40.32 -11.83
N MET A 127 -4.03 39.94 -11.08
CA MET A 127 -5.40 40.40 -11.37
C MET A 127 -5.52 41.92 -11.27
N VAL A 128 -4.91 42.53 -10.25
CA VAL A 128 -4.95 43.98 -10.01
C VAL A 128 -4.11 44.74 -11.02
N ALA A 129 -2.87 44.32 -11.26
CA ALA A 129 -1.98 45.03 -12.17
C ALA A 129 -2.20 44.71 -13.66
N GLY A 130 -2.92 43.63 -13.96
CA GLY A 130 -3.10 43.11 -15.32
C GLY A 130 -1.84 42.48 -15.93
N GLN A 131 -0.75 42.38 -15.17
CA GLN A 131 0.55 41.87 -15.63
C GLN A 131 1.46 41.56 -14.44
N GLY A 132 2.64 41.00 -14.70
CA GLY A 132 3.70 40.92 -13.69
C GLY A 132 4.17 42.32 -13.27
N SER A 133 4.30 42.54 -11.97
CA SER A 133 4.87 43.77 -11.38
C SER A 133 6.18 43.45 -10.66
N ARG A 134 7.10 44.41 -10.54
CA ARG A 134 8.41 44.21 -9.89
C ARG A 134 8.31 44.21 -8.36
N ASP A 135 7.52 45.13 -7.82
CA ASP A 135 7.37 45.35 -6.38
C ASP A 135 5.91 45.24 -5.92
N GLN A 136 4.99 44.93 -6.84
CA GLN A 136 3.57 44.77 -6.56
C GLN A 136 2.97 46.01 -5.87
N ALA A 137 3.52 47.21 -6.13
CA ALA A 137 3.11 48.45 -5.45
C ALA A 137 1.62 48.75 -5.57
N GLN A 138 1.03 48.55 -6.76
CA GLN A 138 -0.39 48.84 -6.99
C GLN A 138 -1.31 47.95 -6.13
N THR A 139 -1.02 46.65 -6.08
CA THR A 139 -1.78 45.68 -5.27
C THR A 139 -1.56 45.91 -3.78
N ARG A 140 -0.33 46.19 -3.34
CA ARG A 140 -0.05 46.55 -1.93
C ARG A 140 -0.81 47.83 -1.54
N SER A 141 -0.80 48.83 -2.41
CA SER A 141 -1.51 50.09 -2.18
C SER A 141 -3.02 49.84 -2.04
N LEU A 142 -3.60 49.01 -2.90
CA LEU A 142 -5.01 48.60 -2.79
C LEU A 142 -5.29 47.89 -1.47
N ALA A 143 -4.46 46.93 -1.06
CA ALA A 143 -4.63 46.19 0.19
C ALA A 143 -4.59 47.08 1.45
N TYR A 144 -3.88 48.22 1.40
CA TYR A 144 -3.87 49.22 2.46
C TYR A 144 -5.01 50.23 2.35
N ALA A 145 -5.29 50.73 1.14
CA ALA A 145 -6.24 51.82 0.92
C ALA A 145 -7.70 51.35 0.99
N ASP A 146 -7.96 50.11 0.57
CA ASP A 146 -9.29 49.53 0.49
C ASP A 146 -9.24 48.01 0.78
N PRO A 147 -9.06 47.64 2.06
CA PRO A 147 -8.91 46.25 2.47
C PRO A 147 -10.18 45.41 2.24
N ASP A 148 -11.36 46.03 2.19
CA ASP A 148 -12.63 45.32 1.95
C ASP A 148 -12.74 44.93 0.49
N ARG A 149 -12.45 45.86 -0.44
CA ARG A 149 -12.36 45.54 -1.88
C ARG A 149 -11.29 44.50 -2.15
N PHE A 150 -10.12 44.61 -1.51
CA PHE A 150 -9.07 43.61 -1.68
C PHE A 150 -9.46 42.25 -1.09
N GLY A 151 -10.15 42.25 0.06
CA GLY A 151 -10.72 41.05 0.68
C GLY A 151 -11.67 40.29 -0.25
N ALA A 152 -12.58 41.00 -0.93
CA ALA A 152 -13.49 40.39 -1.91
C ALA A 152 -12.74 39.70 -3.07
N ILE A 153 -11.62 40.28 -3.54
CA ILE A 153 -10.77 39.67 -4.56
C ILE A 153 -10.13 38.38 -4.03
N VAL A 154 -9.57 38.44 -2.82
CA VAL A 154 -8.95 37.28 -2.17
C VAL A 154 -9.97 36.15 -1.93
N ASP A 155 -11.18 36.48 -1.49
CA ASP A 155 -12.26 35.52 -1.25
C ASP A 155 -12.68 34.79 -2.53
N ALA A 156 -12.82 35.50 -3.63
CA ALA A 156 -13.11 34.91 -4.93
C ALA A 156 -11.99 33.96 -5.39
N ILE A 157 -10.73 34.38 -5.23
CA ILE A 157 -9.57 33.52 -5.57
C ILE A 157 -9.55 32.28 -4.69
N VAL A 158 -9.78 32.40 -3.38
CA VAL A 158 -9.81 31.26 -2.45
C VAL A 158 -10.89 30.26 -2.88
N ALA A 159 -12.12 30.72 -3.12
CA ALA A 159 -13.22 29.86 -3.52
C ALA A 159 -12.91 29.09 -4.82
N THR A 160 -12.49 29.80 -5.87
CA THR A 160 -12.14 29.17 -7.15
C THR A 160 -10.92 28.26 -7.03
N THR A 161 -9.93 28.60 -6.20
CA THR A 161 -8.74 27.75 -5.99
C THR A 161 -9.08 26.43 -5.32
N VAL A 162 -9.98 26.43 -4.33
CA VAL A 162 -10.45 25.21 -3.65
C VAL A 162 -11.14 24.28 -4.65
N ASP A 163 -12.01 24.82 -5.51
CA ASP A 163 -12.71 24.02 -6.52
C ASP A 163 -11.75 23.53 -7.61
N TYR A 164 -10.81 24.38 -8.05
CA TYR A 164 -9.80 24.04 -9.03
C TYR A 164 -8.88 22.90 -8.57
N LEU A 165 -8.35 22.99 -7.35
CA LEU A 165 -7.52 21.93 -6.78
C LEU A 165 -8.32 20.66 -6.48
N SER A 166 -9.59 20.78 -6.05
CA SER A 166 -10.48 19.63 -5.88
C SER A 166 -10.73 18.91 -7.20
N GLY A 167 -10.90 19.64 -8.31
CA GLY A 167 -11.05 19.09 -9.65
C GLY A 167 -9.79 18.37 -10.13
N GLN A 168 -8.60 18.92 -9.86
CA GLN A 168 -7.33 18.23 -10.15
C GLN A 168 -7.20 16.93 -9.36
N ILE A 169 -7.56 16.93 -8.07
CA ILE A 169 -7.52 15.72 -7.22
C ILE A 169 -8.47 14.65 -7.76
N ALA A 170 -9.72 15.01 -8.03
CA ALA A 170 -10.70 14.09 -8.60
C ALA A 170 -10.28 13.55 -9.98
N ALA A 171 -9.52 14.34 -10.75
CA ALA A 171 -8.99 13.94 -12.04
C ALA A 171 -7.75 13.02 -11.96
N GLY A 172 -7.05 12.96 -10.82
CA GLY A 172 -5.99 11.97 -10.57
C GLY A 172 -4.66 12.47 -10.01
N VAL A 173 -4.53 13.74 -9.57
CA VAL A 173 -3.30 14.16 -8.85
C VAL A 173 -3.29 13.59 -7.42
N GLN A 174 -2.10 13.27 -6.91
CA GLN A 174 -1.88 12.63 -5.61
C GLN A 174 -1.41 13.60 -4.53
N ALA A 175 -0.88 14.75 -4.92
CA ALA A 175 -0.54 15.87 -4.03
C ALA A 175 -0.81 17.20 -4.75
N VAL A 176 -1.00 18.27 -3.98
CA VAL A 176 -1.21 19.63 -4.53
C VAL A 176 -0.24 20.64 -3.94
N GLN A 177 0.24 21.56 -4.77
CA GLN A 177 1.17 22.61 -4.35
C GLN A 177 0.58 24.02 -4.53
N LEU A 178 0.73 24.87 -3.50
CA LEU A 178 0.36 26.28 -3.51
C LEU A 178 1.61 27.13 -3.74
N PHE A 179 1.63 27.88 -4.84
CA PHE A 179 2.76 28.74 -5.20
C PHE A 179 2.50 30.18 -4.81
N ASP A 180 3.19 30.66 -3.78
CA ASP A 180 3.20 32.07 -3.41
C ASP A 180 4.52 32.72 -3.84
N SER A 181 4.57 33.11 -5.11
CA SER A 181 5.78 33.65 -5.74
C SER A 181 6.16 35.03 -5.22
N TRP A 182 5.19 35.79 -4.71
CA TRP A 182 5.36 37.18 -4.26
C TRP A 182 5.19 37.38 -2.75
N ALA A 183 5.14 36.30 -1.98
CA ALA A 183 4.92 36.32 -0.54
C ALA A 183 5.95 37.20 0.19
N GLY A 184 7.22 37.13 -0.23
CA GLY A 184 8.33 37.87 0.38
C GLY A 184 8.20 39.40 0.35
N SER A 185 7.38 39.95 -0.55
CA SER A 185 7.22 41.40 -0.77
C SER A 185 6.43 42.15 0.32
N LEU A 186 5.74 41.41 1.21
CA LEU A 186 4.85 41.96 2.22
C LEU A 186 5.57 42.28 3.53
N SER A 187 5.02 43.20 4.33
CA SER A 187 5.39 43.33 5.75
C SER A 187 4.84 42.13 6.56
N PRO A 188 5.32 41.87 7.79
CA PRO A 188 4.83 40.74 8.59
C PRO A 188 3.30 40.72 8.78
N SER A 189 2.69 41.85 9.14
CA SER A 189 1.23 41.93 9.35
C SER A 189 0.44 41.71 8.06
N GLN A 190 0.93 42.19 6.92
CA GLN A 190 0.31 41.94 5.62
C GLN A 190 0.51 40.50 5.17
N PHE A 191 1.66 39.89 5.47
CA PHE A 191 1.93 38.47 5.20
C PHE A 191 0.98 37.56 5.98
N GLU A 192 0.77 37.82 7.27
CA GLU A 192 -0.21 37.08 8.06
C GLU A 192 -1.62 37.19 7.48
N ARG A 193 -2.05 38.42 7.15
CA ARG A 193 -3.41 38.69 6.66
C ARG A 193 -3.68 38.19 5.24
N TRP A 194 -2.74 38.35 4.31
CA TRP A 194 -2.99 38.13 2.89
C TRP A 194 -2.29 36.90 2.32
N VAL A 195 -1.38 36.28 3.08
CA VAL A 195 -0.70 35.04 2.69
C VAL A 195 -1.10 33.90 3.61
N ILE A 196 -0.93 34.01 4.93
CA ILE A 196 -1.21 32.89 5.84
C ILE A 196 -2.71 32.60 5.91
N GLU A 197 -3.53 33.59 6.25
CA GLU A 197 -4.98 33.39 6.46
C GLU A 197 -5.69 32.80 5.23
N PRO A 198 -5.48 33.31 3.99
CA PRO A 198 -6.17 32.77 2.83
C PRO A 198 -5.70 31.37 2.46
N ASN A 199 -4.40 31.07 2.62
CA ASN A 199 -3.88 29.72 2.39
C ASN A 199 -4.38 28.73 3.45
N ALA A 200 -4.52 29.15 4.71
CA ALA A 200 -5.10 28.32 5.78
C ALA A 200 -6.54 27.91 5.44
N ARG A 201 -7.35 28.84 4.90
CA ARG A 201 -8.71 28.55 4.41
C ARG A 201 -8.72 27.54 3.27
N ILE A 202 -7.79 27.66 2.31
CA ILE A 202 -7.66 26.69 1.20
C ILE A 202 -7.28 25.31 1.76
N VAL A 203 -6.27 25.23 2.63
CA VAL A 203 -5.82 23.96 3.23
C VAL A 203 -6.95 23.31 4.01
N ALA A 204 -7.65 24.06 4.88
CA ALA A 204 -8.75 23.53 5.67
C ALA A 204 -9.89 22.98 4.79
N ALA A 205 -10.28 23.73 3.75
CA ALA A 205 -11.32 23.29 2.83
C ALA A 205 -10.91 22.04 2.02
N LEU A 206 -9.65 21.98 1.58
CA LEU A 206 -9.12 20.79 0.89
C LEU A 206 -9.04 19.59 1.82
N LYS A 207 -8.59 19.73 3.07
CA LYS A 207 -8.54 18.64 4.04
C LYS A 207 -9.92 18.12 4.42
N ALA A 208 -10.94 18.99 4.43
CA ALA A 208 -12.32 18.58 4.62
C ALA A 208 -12.85 17.72 3.46
N ARG A 209 -12.47 18.03 2.21
CA ARG A 209 -12.91 17.30 1.01
C ARG A 209 -12.04 16.09 0.67
N HIS A 210 -10.74 16.17 0.93
CA HIS A 210 -9.68 15.27 0.45
C HIS A 210 -8.64 14.99 1.55
N ARG A 211 -9.09 14.36 2.65
CA ARG A 211 -8.32 14.20 3.90
C ARG A 211 -6.89 13.66 3.73
N HIS A 212 -6.69 12.76 2.77
CA HIS A 212 -5.44 12.03 2.57
C HIS A 212 -4.48 12.69 1.58
N VAL A 213 -4.89 13.76 0.89
CA VAL A 213 -4.05 14.42 -0.13
C VAL A 213 -3.10 15.41 0.56
N PRO A 214 -1.77 15.29 0.36
CA PRO A 214 -0.81 16.25 0.88
C PRO A 214 -0.91 17.61 0.17
N VAL A 215 -0.84 18.68 0.95
CA VAL A 215 -0.78 20.07 0.49
C VAL A 215 0.60 20.64 0.80
N ILE A 216 1.29 21.09 -0.24
CA ILE A 216 2.65 21.65 -0.16
C ILE A 216 2.55 23.17 -0.30
N GLY A 217 3.02 23.94 0.68
CA GLY A 217 3.10 25.40 0.57
C GLY A 217 4.48 25.86 0.13
N PHE A 218 4.57 26.70 -0.90
CA PHE A 218 5.83 27.29 -1.37
C PHE A 218 5.78 28.84 -1.27
N PRO A 219 6.13 29.43 -0.11
CA PRO A 219 6.11 30.87 0.09
C PRO A 219 7.48 31.52 -0.22
N LYS A 220 7.71 31.88 -1.48
CA LYS A 220 8.98 32.44 -1.93
C LYS A 220 9.30 33.76 -1.22
N GLY A 221 10.52 33.90 -0.72
CA GLY A 221 11.01 35.06 0.02
C GLY A 221 10.44 35.19 1.43
N ALA A 222 9.81 34.13 1.97
CA ALA A 222 9.30 34.15 3.34
C ALA A 222 10.43 34.21 4.37
N GLY A 223 11.56 33.53 4.13
CA GLY A 223 12.74 33.54 4.99
C GLY A 223 12.38 33.31 6.47
N GLY A 224 12.66 34.31 7.32
CA GLY A 224 12.31 34.32 8.75
C GLY A 224 10.84 34.04 9.10
N ARG A 225 9.92 34.11 8.13
CA ARG A 225 8.48 33.86 8.30
C ARG A 225 8.05 32.43 7.99
N LEU A 226 8.96 31.55 7.57
CA LEU A 226 8.66 30.17 7.20
C LEU A 226 7.99 29.38 8.35
N ALA A 227 8.48 29.53 9.58
CA ALA A 227 7.89 28.87 10.75
C ALA A 227 6.45 29.36 11.02
N ALA A 228 6.21 30.67 10.89
CA ALA A 228 4.87 31.24 11.05
C ALA A 228 3.92 30.76 9.95
N TYR A 229 4.41 30.69 8.70
CA TYR A 229 3.65 30.15 7.57
C TYR A 229 3.28 28.68 7.80
N ALA A 230 4.23 27.85 8.26
CA ALA A 230 4.00 26.45 8.58
C ALA A 230 2.86 26.27 9.60
N ALA A 231 2.99 26.97 10.73
CA ALA A 231 2.05 26.86 11.83
C ALA A 231 0.67 27.42 11.47
N GLY A 232 0.62 28.54 10.75
CA GLY A 232 -0.64 29.23 10.46
C GLY A 232 -1.44 28.62 9.31
N THR A 233 -0.79 27.95 8.34
CA THR A 233 -1.49 27.38 7.18
C THR A 233 -1.88 25.91 7.36
N GLY A 234 -1.16 25.14 8.17
CA GLY A 234 -1.42 23.71 8.36
C GLY A 234 -1.06 22.85 7.14
N VAL A 235 -0.16 23.32 6.27
CA VAL A 235 0.36 22.53 5.14
C VAL A 235 1.12 21.29 5.61
N ASP A 236 1.10 20.22 4.82
CA ASP A 236 1.78 18.97 5.14
C ASP A 236 3.27 19.00 4.80
N ALA A 237 3.70 19.94 3.94
CA ALA A 237 5.09 20.13 3.59
C ALA A 237 5.38 21.58 3.19
N ILE A 238 6.64 22.01 3.36
CA ILE A 238 7.08 23.35 2.97
C ILE A 238 8.13 23.29 1.87
N GLY A 239 7.82 23.99 0.78
CA GLY A 239 8.75 24.29 -0.28
C GLY A 239 9.64 25.50 0.08
N LEU A 240 10.95 25.33 -0.08
CA LEU A 240 11.99 26.30 0.22
C LEU A 240 12.59 26.83 -1.09
N ASP A 241 12.80 28.14 -1.17
CA ASP A 241 13.47 28.79 -2.30
C ASP A 241 15.00 28.83 -2.11
N GLU A 242 15.69 29.21 -3.19
CA GLU A 242 17.16 29.20 -3.29
C GLU A 242 17.88 30.15 -2.33
N THR A 243 17.17 31.09 -1.70
CA THR A 243 17.75 32.09 -0.80
C THR A 243 17.82 31.61 0.65
N VAL A 244 17.16 30.50 0.98
CA VAL A 244 17.08 29.95 2.33
C VAL A 244 18.29 29.07 2.63
N ASP A 245 18.96 29.27 3.77
CA ASP A 245 19.99 28.32 4.21
C ASP A 245 19.32 27.02 4.70
N PRO A 246 19.62 25.85 4.12
CA PRO A 246 18.97 24.60 4.50
C PRO A 246 19.22 24.20 5.96
N HIS A 247 20.40 24.49 6.54
CA HIS A 247 20.65 24.20 7.95
C HIS A 247 19.83 25.08 8.89
N TRP A 248 19.67 26.35 8.53
CA TRP A 248 18.81 27.25 9.29
C TRP A 248 17.34 26.83 9.19
N ALA A 249 16.88 26.45 7.99
CA ALA A 249 15.52 25.95 7.78
C ALA A 249 15.26 24.65 8.57
N ASP A 250 16.24 23.76 8.66
CA ASP A 250 16.15 22.58 9.50
C ASP A 250 15.99 22.96 10.98
N ALA A 251 16.77 23.90 11.48
CA ALA A 251 16.71 24.33 12.88
C ALA A 251 15.40 25.05 13.28
N VAL A 252 14.79 25.83 12.39
CA VAL A 252 13.65 26.71 12.74
C VAL A 252 12.27 26.14 12.42
N LEU A 253 12.18 25.18 11.50
CA LEU A 253 10.91 24.55 11.14
C LEU A 253 10.56 23.42 12.10
N PRO A 254 9.26 23.10 12.29
CA PRO A 254 8.84 22.01 13.16
C PRO A 254 9.54 20.69 12.83
N ALA A 255 10.00 19.99 13.88
CA ALA A 255 10.65 18.69 13.73
C ALA A 255 9.69 17.69 13.06
N GLY A 256 10.17 17.03 12.00
CA GLY A 256 9.39 16.06 11.24
C GLY A 256 8.49 16.64 10.15
N LEU A 257 8.35 17.98 10.02
CA LEU A 257 7.65 18.60 8.89
C LEU A 257 8.47 18.37 7.60
N PRO A 258 7.92 17.69 6.58
CA PRO A 258 8.60 17.50 5.32
C PRO A 258 8.97 18.83 4.65
N VAL A 259 10.18 18.87 4.07
CA VAL A 259 10.66 20.01 3.30
C VAL A 259 10.90 19.63 1.84
N GLN A 260 10.66 20.56 0.93
CA GLN A 260 10.92 20.42 -0.50
C GLN A 260 11.86 21.53 -0.97
N GLY A 261 12.92 21.21 -1.71
CA GLY A 261 13.89 22.21 -2.19
C GLY A 261 15.34 21.89 -1.78
N ASN A 262 16.28 22.83 -1.88
CA ASN A 262 16.11 24.19 -2.36
C ASN A 262 17.26 24.68 -3.25
N LEU A 263 17.81 23.77 -4.07
CA LEU A 263 18.99 24.05 -4.88
C LEU A 263 18.79 25.26 -5.81
N ASP A 264 19.77 26.16 -5.83
CA ASP A 264 19.81 27.27 -6.77
C ASP A 264 19.90 26.75 -8.22
N PRO A 265 18.93 27.09 -9.11
CA PRO A 265 19.02 26.69 -10.52
C PRO A 265 20.28 27.20 -11.22
N LEU A 266 20.93 28.26 -10.75
CA LEU A 266 22.21 28.73 -11.30
C LEU A 266 23.36 27.77 -10.98
N ALA A 267 23.34 27.10 -9.82
CA ALA A 267 24.28 26.01 -9.55
C ALA A 267 24.08 24.86 -10.55
N LEU A 268 22.82 24.58 -10.91
CA LEU A 268 22.50 23.59 -11.95
C LEU A 268 22.95 24.04 -13.35
N VAL A 269 22.85 25.33 -13.69
CA VAL A 269 23.44 25.86 -14.94
C VAL A 269 24.96 25.73 -14.93
N ALA A 270 25.63 26.05 -13.82
CA ALA A 270 27.08 25.99 -13.70
C ALA A 270 27.62 24.55 -13.79
N GLY A 271 26.96 23.58 -13.16
CA GLY A 271 27.39 22.19 -13.14
C GLY A 271 28.68 21.98 -12.31
N GLY A 272 29.36 20.87 -12.59
CA GLY A 272 30.65 20.53 -11.98
C GLY A 272 30.63 20.45 -10.44
N ASP A 273 31.73 20.83 -9.81
CA ASP A 273 31.91 20.72 -8.36
C ASP A 273 31.00 21.68 -7.58
N ALA A 274 30.64 22.82 -8.17
CA ALA A 274 29.72 23.77 -7.55
C ALA A 274 28.31 23.18 -7.40
N LEU A 275 27.84 22.45 -8.41
CA LEU A 275 26.57 21.71 -8.36
C LEU A 275 26.62 20.62 -7.29
N ASP A 276 27.69 19.82 -7.27
CA ASP A 276 27.82 18.71 -6.33
C ASP A 276 27.89 19.22 -4.88
N ALA A 277 28.71 20.23 -4.60
CA ALA A 277 28.85 20.81 -3.28
C ALA A 277 27.53 21.44 -2.77
N ALA A 278 26.80 22.14 -3.65
CA ALA A 278 25.50 22.71 -3.30
C ALA A 278 24.45 21.60 -3.03
N THR A 279 24.50 20.51 -3.81
CA THR A 279 23.61 19.35 -3.66
C THR A 279 23.87 18.63 -2.33
N ASP A 280 25.13 18.32 -2.04
CA ASP A 280 25.53 17.62 -0.82
C ASP A 280 25.19 18.44 0.43
N ARG A 281 25.45 19.75 0.42
CA ARG A 281 25.10 20.66 1.53
C ARG A 281 23.62 20.57 1.89
N ILE A 282 22.74 20.50 0.89
CA ILE A 282 21.28 20.41 1.13
C ILE A 282 20.91 19.03 1.67
N LEU A 283 21.44 17.96 1.08
CA LEU A 283 21.16 16.58 1.51
C LEU A 283 21.65 16.32 2.93
N ASP A 284 22.82 16.83 3.29
CA ASP A 284 23.39 16.68 4.63
C ASP A 284 22.57 17.46 5.67
N ALA A 285 22.14 18.68 5.32
CA ALA A 285 21.31 19.52 6.19
C ALA A 285 19.96 18.87 6.54
N PHE A 286 19.37 18.10 5.63
CA PHE A 286 18.08 17.44 5.84
C PHE A 286 18.17 15.93 6.05
N SER A 287 19.36 15.39 6.34
CA SER A 287 19.62 13.95 6.47
C SER A 287 18.74 13.20 7.50
N THR A 288 18.16 13.92 8.47
CA THR A 288 17.29 13.36 9.52
C THR A 288 15.81 13.76 9.36
N ARG A 289 15.47 14.48 8.28
CA ARG A 289 14.13 15.03 8.01
C ARG A 289 13.57 14.41 6.72
N PRO A 290 12.24 14.17 6.64
CA PRO A 290 11.61 13.87 5.36
C PRO A 290 11.86 14.99 4.33
N HIS A 291 12.56 14.67 3.25
CA HIS A 291 13.05 15.66 2.29
C HIS A 291 12.73 15.26 0.84
N VAL A 292 12.09 16.16 0.12
CA VAL A 292 11.92 16.09 -1.34
C VAL A 292 12.94 17.02 -1.99
N PHE A 293 14.04 16.46 -2.51
CA PHE A 293 15.03 17.27 -3.20
C PHE A 293 14.41 17.98 -4.41
N ASN A 294 14.52 19.31 -4.45
CA ASN A 294 14.01 20.12 -5.56
C ASN A 294 14.87 21.37 -5.73
N LEU A 295 14.63 22.07 -6.82
CA LEU A 295 15.19 23.41 -7.01
C LEU A 295 14.38 24.45 -6.23
N GLY A 296 15.03 25.54 -5.84
CA GLY A 296 14.36 26.72 -5.28
C GLY A 296 13.56 27.51 -6.34
N HIS A 297 13.88 27.33 -7.62
CA HIS A 297 13.14 27.92 -8.74
C HIS A 297 13.02 26.95 -9.93
N GLY A 298 12.30 27.34 -11.00
CA GLY A 298 12.18 26.51 -12.20
C GLY A 298 13.52 26.30 -12.92
N ILE A 299 13.64 25.20 -13.67
CA ILE A 299 14.84 24.94 -14.49
C ILE A 299 14.99 26.05 -15.54
N LEU A 300 16.18 26.63 -15.64
CA LEU A 300 16.44 27.75 -16.53
C LEU A 300 16.63 27.27 -17.98
N PRO A 301 16.26 28.07 -18.99
CA PRO A 301 16.42 27.69 -20.40
C PRO A 301 17.86 27.34 -20.81
N ALA A 302 18.85 27.95 -20.14
CA ALA A 302 20.27 27.74 -20.39
C ALA A 302 20.84 26.47 -19.71
N THR A 303 20.06 25.75 -18.91
CA THR A 303 20.53 24.58 -18.17
C THR A 303 20.88 23.43 -19.13
N PRO A 304 22.13 22.93 -19.12
CA PRO A 304 22.50 21.75 -19.90
C PRO A 304 21.82 20.49 -19.36
N ILE A 305 21.36 19.61 -20.26
CA ILE A 305 20.73 18.32 -19.91
C ILE A 305 21.66 17.46 -19.04
N ALA A 306 22.95 17.40 -19.40
CA ALA A 306 23.95 16.64 -18.65
C ALA A 306 24.09 17.08 -17.18
N HIS A 307 23.78 18.34 -16.86
CA HIS A 307 23.84 18.84 -15.49
C HIS A 307 22.63 18.34 -14.68
N VAL A 308 21.45 18.23 -15.31
CA VAL A 308 20.26 17.60 -14.70
C VAL A 308 20.53 16.13 -14.41
N GLU A 309 21.12 15.39 -15.35
CA GLU A 309 21.51 13.98 -15.16
C GLU A 309 22.56 13.81 -14.06
N ARG A 310 23.54 14.72 -13.97
CA ARG A 310 24.53 14.73 -12.87
C ARG A 310 23.85 14.95 -11.53
N LEU A 311 22.98 15.96 -11.41
CA LEU A 311 22.23 16.23 -10.19
C LEU A 311 21.47 14.99 -9.73
N LEU A 312 20.74 14.33 -10.64
CA LEU A 312 19.98 13.11 -10.30
C LEU A 312 20.86 11.97 -9.82
N ARG A 313 21.98 11.72 -10.51
CA ARG A 313 22.94 10.70 -10.07
C ARG A 313 23.50 11.01 -8.68
N ARG A 314 23.76 12.29 -8.39
CA ARG A 314 24.25 12.71 -7.07
C ARG A 314 23.19 12.53 -5.99
N VAL A 315 21.97 13.01 -6.23
CA VAL A 315 20.84 12.89 -5.29
C VAL A 315 20.54 11.42 -5.01
N ARG A 316 20.39 10.56 -6.03
CA ARG A 316 20.13 9.12 -5.87
C ARG A 316 21.32 8.30 -5.37
N GLY A 317 22.52 8.84 -5.54
CA GLY A 317 23.75 8.23 -5.05
C GLY A 317 23.97 8.46 -3.56
N HIS A 318 23.37 9.51 -2.98
CA HIS A 318 23.59 9.91 -1.60
C HIS A 318 23.06 8.85 -0.61
N PRO A 319 23.81 8.51 0.46
CA PRO A 319 23.47 7.43 1.39
C PRO A 319 22.08 7.48 2.02
N TYR A 320 21.44 8.65 2.08
CA TYR A 320 20.10 8.83 2.64
C TYR A 320 18.97 8.96 1.60
N SER A 321 19.29 8.84 0.30
CA SER A 321 18.28 8.89 -0.76
C SER A 321 17.50 7.58 -0.87
N VAL A 322 16.18 7.67 -1.03
CA VAL A 322 15.33 6.53 -1.39
C VAL A 322 15.61 6.20 -2.86
N ARG A 323 16.47 5.20 -3.10
CA ARG A 323 16.77 4.71 -4.45
C ARG A 323 15.54 4.01 -5.03
N ILE A 324 15.28 4.20 -6.34
CA ILE A 324 14.34 3.34 -7.07
C ILE A 324 14.93 1.92 -6.99
N SER A 325 14.41 1.12 -6.09
CA SER A 325 14.77 -0.28 -5.94
C SER A 325 13.96 -1.08 -6.95
N MET A 326 14.63 -1.84 -7.83
CA MET A 326 13.92 -2.85 -8.62
C MET A 326 13.76 -4.09 -7.75
N HIS A 327 12.51 -4.50 -7.54
CA HIS A 327 12.22 -5.66 -6.71
C HIS A 327 12.13 -6.93 -7.59
N LEU A 328 12.89 -7.97 -7.25
CA LEU A 328 12.92 -9.26 -7.98
C LEU A 328 11.51 -9.85 -8.15
N LYS A 329 10.66 -9.68 -7.13
CA LYS A 329 9.25 -10.08 -7.15
C LYS A 329 8.47 -9.49 -8.34
N ASP A 330 8.72 -8.23 -8.69
CA ASP A 330 7.97 -7.54 -9.75
C ASP A 330 8.40 -8.02 -11.13
N LEU A 331 9.68 -8.32 -11.31
CA LEU A 331 10.19 -8.99 -12.51
C LEU A 331 9.58 -10.40 -12.67
N LYS A 332 9.46 -11.18 -11.59
CA LYS A 332 8.88 -12.54 -11.64
C LYS A 332 7.42 -12.55 -12.13
N LYS A 333 6.65 -11.49 -11.83
CA LYS A 333 5.23 -11.34 -12.24
C LYS A 333 5.04 -11.04 -13.72
N LYS A 334 6.06 -10.49 -14.40
CA LYS A 334 5.98 -10.15 -15.83
C LYS A 334 5.79 -11.40 -16.68
N ALA A 335 5.02 -11.26 -17.77
CA ALA A 335 4.86 -12.33 -18.74
C ALA A 335 6.19 -12.61 -19.47
N PRO A 336 6.45 -13.84 -19.95
CA PRO A 336 7.69 -14.16 -20.66
C PRO A 336 7.99 -13.20 -21.84
N ALA A 337 6.97 -12.80 -22.59
CA ALA A 337 7.12 -11.84 -23.69
C ALA A 337 7.57 -10.45 -23.22
N GLU A 338 7.01 -9.96 -22.11
CA GLU A 338 7.42 -8.68 -21.51
C GLU A 338 8.86 -8.73 -20.98
N LEU A 339 9.28 -9.88 -20.45
CA LEU A 339 10.66 -10.06 -19.99
C LEU A 339 11.61 -10.06 -21.19
N VAL A 340 11.29 -10.76 -22.28
CA VAL A 340 12.10 -10.74 -23.51
C VAL A 340 12.24 -9.31 -24.02
N GLN A 341 11.13 -8.58 -24.13
CA GLN A 341 11.15 -7.18 -24.56
C GLN A 341 12.03 -6.31 -23.65
N LEU A 342 11.87 -6.42 -22.33
CA LEU A 342 12.68 -5.68 -21.37
C LEU A 342 14.17 -6.03 -21.48
N ALA A 343 14.51 -7.30 -21.69
CA ALA A 343 15.88 -7.73 -21.88
C ALA A 343 16.48 -7.17 -23.19
N GLU A 344 15.71 -7.15 -24.27
CA GLU A 344 16.13 -6.56 -25.55
C GLU A 344 16.34 -5.04 -25.43
N GLU A 345 15.45 -4.33 -24.74
CA GLU A 345 15.57 -2.89 -24.45
C GLU A 345 16.82 -2.58 -23.61
N LEU A 346 17.20 -3.49 -22.70
CA LEU A 346 18.41 -3.40 -21.89
C LEU A 346 19.68 -3.88 -22.62
N GLY A 347 19.58 -4.31 -23.88
CA GLY A 347 20.72 -4.73 -24.69
C GLY A 347 21.23 -6.14 -24.39
N VAL A 348 20.41 -7.02 -23.83
CA VAL A 348 20.75 -8.45 -23.62
C VAL A 348 20.72 -9.19 -24.97
N GLU A 349 21.89 -9.69 -25.40
CA GLU A 349 22.00 -10.48 -26.63
C GLU A 349 21.26 -11.82 -26.53
N GLY A 350 20.50 -12.17 -27.57
CA GLY A 350 19.83 -13.47 -27.66
C GLY A 350 18.69 -13.69 -26.66
N ALA A 351 18.12 -12.62 -26.10
CA ALA A 351 17.07 -12.67 -25.07
C ALA A 351 15.92 -13.64 -25.41
N SER A 352 15.45 -13.66 -26.66
CA SER A 352 14.37 -14.54 -27.13
C SER A 352 14.68 -16.05 -27.04
N THR A 353 15.95 -16.44 -26.93
CA THR A 353 16.38 -17.85 -26.80
C THR A 353 16.61 -18.29 -25.36
N LEU A 354 16.63 -17.34 -24.42
CA LEU A 354 16.89 -17.61 -23.01
C LEU A 354 15.64 -18.16 -22.31
N ARG A 355 15.84 -19.06 -21.36
CA ARG A 355 14.75 -19.49 -20.46
C ARG A 355 14.42 -18.33 -19.52
N LYS A 356 13.19 -18.28 -19.00
CA LYS A 356 12.72 -17.22 -18.08
C LYS A 356 13.73 -16.89 -16.97
N GLN A 357 14.37 -17.91 -16.39
CA GLN A 357 15.37 -17.72 -15.34
C GLN A 357 16.65 -17.02 -15.83
N ASP A 358 17.22 -17.49 -16.94
CA ASP A 358 18.43 -16.88 -17.53
C ASP A 358 18.14 -15.44 -17.99
N LEU A 359 16.90 -15.21 -18.40
CA LEU A 359 16.39 -13.90 -18.82
C LEU A 359 16.27 -12.94 -17.63
N LEU A 360 15.71 -13.40 -16.51
CA LEU A 360 15.70 -12.64 -15.25
C LEU A 360 17.13 -12.33 -14.77
N PHE A 361 18.04 -13.30 -14.84
CA PHE A 361 19.44 -13.10 -14.49
C PHE A 361 20.11 -12.05 -15.37
N ALA A 362 19.91 -12.12 -16.69
CA ALA A 362 20.51 -11.18 -17.63
C ALA A 362 19.99 -9.74 -17.43
N ILE A 363 18.68 -9.56 -17.25
CA ILE A 363 18.07 -8.26 -16.96
C ILE A 363 18.66 -7.65 -15.68
N LEU A 364 18.69 -8.45 -14.61
CA LEU A 364 19.19 -8.00 -13.32
C LEU A 364 20.69 -7.71 -13.35
N LYS A 365 21.47 -8.49 -14.10
CA LYS A 365 22.90 -8.25 -14.25
C LYS A 365 23.16 -6.89 -14.92
N VAL A 366 22.49 -6.60 -16.03
CA VAL A 366 22.62 -5.30 -16.71
C VAL A 366 22.23 -4.14 -15.79
N GLN A 367 21.16 -4.29 -15.02
CA GLN A 367 20.73 -3.25 -14.07
C GLN A 367 21.68 -3.06 -12.90
N ALA A 368 22.20 -4.15 -12.33
CA ALA A 368 23.23 -4.09 -11.30
C ALA A 368 24.50 -3.40 -11.82
N ASP A 369 24.92 -3.70 -13.06
CA ASP A 369 26.06 -3.06 -13.72
C ASP A 369 25.82 -1.56 -13.97
N ASN A 370 24.56 -1.16 -14.17
CA ASN A 370 24.13 0.24 -14.26
C ASN A 370 24.06 0.96 -12.90
N GLY A 371 24.28 0.26 -11.78
CA GLY A 371 24.31 0.80 -10.42
C GLY A 371 22.97 0.77 -9.69
N ASP A 372 21.95 0.09 -10.23
CA ASP A 372 20.65 -0.06 -9.58
C ASP A 372 20.71 -1.03 -8.41
N GLN A 373 19.98 -0.74 -7.33
CA GLN A 373 19.82 -1.66 -6.21
C GLN A 373 18.71 -2.67 -6.49
N ILE A 374 19.06 -3.94 -6.47
CA ILE A 374 18.11 -5.03 -6.63
C ILE A 374 17.66 -5.48 -5.26
N MET A 375 16.35 -5.49 -5.03
CA MET A 375 15.74 -5.95 -3.79
C MET A 375 15.14 -7.34 -3.97
N GLY A 376 15.34 -8.20 -2.99
CA GLY A 376 14.77 -9.54 -2.91
C GLY A 376 13.96 -9.71 -1.63
N LEU A 377 12.84 -10.45 -1.73
CA LEU A 377 11.99 -10.83 -0.61
C LEU A 377 11.76 -12.34 -0.66
N GLY A 378 11.81 -13.00 0.49
CA GLY A 378 11.35 -14.38 0.61
C GLY A 378 11.37 -14.87 2.06
N THR A 379 10.86 -16.08 2.28
CA THR A 379 10.83 -16.71 3.60
C THR A 379 12.04 -17.62 3.74
N ILE A 380 12.88 -17.41 4.76
CA ILE A 380 14.11 -18.17 4.93
C ILE A 380 13.82 -19.61 5.37
N GLU A 381 14.47 -20.57 4.71
CA GLU A 381 14.67 -21.94 5.17
C GLU A 381 16.14 -22.10 5.54
N VAL A 382 16.44 -22.29 6.83
CA VAL A 382 17.81 -22.54 7.33
C VAL A 382 18.07 -24.04 7.27
N LEU A 383 19.12 -24.43 6.56
CA LEU A 383 19.53 -25.83 6.39
C LEU A 383 20.47 -26.28 7.53
N PRO A 384 20.68 -27.61 7.72
CA PRO A 384 21.49 -28.14 8.82
C PRO A 384 22.92 -27.59 8.91
N ASP A 385 23.53 -27.26 7.78
CA ASP A 385 24.87 -26.68 7.70
C ASP A 385 24.92 -25.18 8.08
N GLY A 386 23.77 -24.59 8.41
CA GLY A 386 23.62 -23.24 8.95
C GLY A 386 23.48 -22.12 7.92
N PHE A 387 23.63 -22.41 6.63
CA PHE A 387 23.25 -21.47 5.56
C PHE A 387 21.74 -21.55 5.28
N GLY A 388 21.20 -20.55 4.59
CA GLY A 388 19.77 -20.50 4.30
C GLY A 388 19.44 -20.08 2.87
N PHE A 389 18.22 -20.40 2.44
CA PHE A 389 17.64 -19.93 1.19
C PHE A 389 16.33 -19.20 1.46
N LEU A 390 16.15 -18.02 0.87
CA LEU A 390 14.85 -17.36 0.83
C LEU A 390 14.00 -18.03 -0.24
N ARG A 391 12.98 -18.75 0.21
CA ARG A 391 11.99 -19.42 -0.63
C ARG A 391 10.87 -18.46 -0.98
N SER A 392 10.38 -18.55 -2.22
CA SER A 392 9.27 -17.73 -2.70
C SER A 392 7.90 -18.33 -2.31
N PRO A 393 6.95 -17.53 -1.78
CA PRO A 393 5.57 -17.95 -1.59
C PRO A 393 4.89 -18.34 -2.90
N GLU A 394 5.19 -17.65 -4.01
CA GLU A 394 4.64 -17.94 -5.34
C GLU A 394 5.06 -19.32 -5.87
N ALA A 395 6.21 -19.81 -5.41
CA ALA A 395 6.68 -21.17 -5.67
C ALA A 395 6.21 -22.18 -4.61
N ASN A 396 5.24 -21.85 -3.76
CA ASN A 396 4.78 -22.66 -2.63
C ASN A 396 5.91 -23.06 -1.67
N TYR A 397 6.95 -22.22 -1.52
CA TYR A 397 8.18 -22.54 -0.79
C TYR A 397 8.91 -23.79 -1.33
N LEU A 398 8.83 -24.05 -2.63
CA LEU A 398 9.69 -25.00 -3.32
C LEU A 398 11.12 -24.48 -3.37
N ALA A 399 12.07 -25.42 -3.40
CA ALA A 399 13.43 -25.08 -3.77
C ALA A 399 13.45 -24.66 -5.24
N GLY A 400 13.71 -23.37 -5.46
CA GLY A 400 13.75 -22.74 -6.76
C GLY A 400 15.19 -22.43 -7.16
N PRO A 401 15.48 -22.40 -8.47
CA PRO A 401 16.80 -21.99 -8.95
C PRO A 401 16.97 -20.45 -8.86
N ASP A 402 15.89 -19.72 -8.57
CA ASP A 402 15.78 -18.28 -8.32
C ASP A 402 15.67 -17.92 -6.83
N ASP A 403 16.03 -18.86 -5.94
CA ASP A 403 16.14 -18.63 -4.51
C ASP A 403 17.35 -17.77 -4.15
N ILE A 404 17.24 -17.05 -3.03
CA ILE A 404 18.28 -16.14 -2.55
C ILE A 404 19.06 -16.82 -1.42
N TYR A 405 20.34 -17.03 -1.65
CA TYR A 405 21.31 -17.57 -0.71
C TYR A 405 21.67 -16.58 0.40
N LEU A 406 21.70 -17.08 1.64
CA LEU A 406 22.25 -16.41 2.81
C LEU A 406 23.37 -17.27 3.41
N SER A 407 24.50 -16.64 3.65
CA SER A 407 25.63 -17.29 4.32
C SER A 407 25.34 -17.60 5.80
N PRO A 408 25.99 -18.60 6.41
CA PRO A 408 25.84 -18.89 7.84
C PRO A 408 26.16 -17.69 8.74
N ASN A 409 27.10 -16.84 8.32
CA ASN A 409 27.44 -15.62 9.04
C ASN A 409 26.30 -14.60 9.03
N GLN A 410 25.61 -14.42 7.91
CA GLN A 410 24.44 -13.53 7.83
C GLN A 410 23.29 -14.05 8.68
N VAL A 411 22.99 -15.35 8.60
CA VAL A 411 21.96 -16.01 9.43
C VAL A 411 22.23 -15.79 10.91
N ARG A 412 23.46 -16.05 11.37
CA ARG A 412 23.87 -15.85 12.76
C ARG A 412 23.88 -14.38 13.19
N LYS A 413 24.47 -13.49 12.38
CA LYS A 413 24.60 -12.04 12.68
C LYS A 413 23.25 -11.37 12.90
N HIS A 414 22.24 -11.78 12.13
CA HIS A 414 20.91 -11.21 12.17
C HIS A 414 19.90 -12.05 12.98
N GLY A 415 20.35 -13.15 13.61
CA GLY A 415 19.49 -13.99 14.45
C GLY A 415 18.31 -14.62 13.70
N LEU A 416 18.49 -14.88 12.40
CA LEU A 416 17.44 -15.39 11.52
C LEU A 416 17.15 -16.87 11.83
N ARG A 417 15.87 -17.25 11.75
CA ARG A 417 15.38 -18.61 11.95
C ARG A 417 14.45 -18.97 10.79
N THR A 418 14.32 -20.27 10.51
CA THR A 418 13.36 -20.76 9.51
C THR A 418 11.99 -20.14 9.73
N GLY A 419 11.38 -19.64 8.66
CA GLY A 419 10.11 -18.90 8.67
C GLY A 419 10.25 -17.38 8.65
N ASP A 420 11.43 -16.81 8.92
CA ASP A 420 11.59 -15.35 8.88
C ASP A 420 11.40 -14.84 7.45
N THR A 421 10.51 -13.87 7.27
CA THR A 421 10.38 -13.17 5.99
C THR A 421 11.48 -12.12 5.92
N VAL A 422 12.39 -12.26 4.97
CA VAL A 422 13.56 -11.42 4.84
C VAL A 422 13.46 -10.61 3.57
N GLU A 423 13.66 -9.30 3.69
CA GLU A 423 13.82 -8.39 2.57
C GLU A 423 15.22 -7.78 2.60
N GLY A 424 15.84 -7.65 1.44
CA GLY A 424 17.11 -6.97 1.37
C GLY A 424 17.67 -6.84 -0.03
N GLU A 425 18.77 -6.11 -0.10
CA GLU A 425 19.54 -5.92 -1.32
C GLU A 425 20.21 -7.24 -1.69
N ILE A 426 20.02 -7.67 -2.92
CA ILE A 426 20.56 -8.90 -3.47
C ILE A 426 21.51 -8.60 -4.62
N ARG A 427 22.39 -9.56 -4.90
CA ARG A 427 23.24 -9.55 -6.09
C ARG A 427 23.04 -10.81 -6.90
N ALA A 428 23.31 -10.70 -8.19
CA ALA A 428 23.42 -11.85 -9.09
C ALA A 428 24.59 -12.78 -8.66
N PRO A 429 24.50 -14.10 -8.96
CA PRO A 429 25.61 -15.02 -8.78
C PRO A 429 26.84 -14.59 -9.58
N LYS A 430 28.03 -14.72 -8.97
CA LYS A 430 29.34 -14.58 -9.64
C LYS A 430 29.70 -15.86 -10.40
N ASP A 431 30.78 -15.82 -11.18
CA ASP A 431 31.31 -16.98 -11.89
C ASP A 431 31.56 -18.15 -10.91
N GLY A 432 30.85 -19.26 -11.13
CA GLY A 432 30.87 -20.45 -10.26
C GLY A 432 29.78 -20.51 -9.18
N GLU A 433 29.05 -19.42 -8.92
CA GLU A 433 27.87 -19.39 -8.06
C GLU A 433 26.59 -19.70 -8.86
N ARG A 434 25.59 -20.32 -8.23
CA ARG A 434 24.31 -20.71 -8.89
C ARG A 434 23.10 -19.91 -8.46
N TYR A 435 23.16 -19.22 -7.33
CA TYR A 435 22.01 -18.57 -6.69
C TYR A 435 22.27 -17.08 -6.49
N PHE A 436 21.19 -16.30 -6.45
CA PHE A 436 21.26 -14.93 -5.96
C PHE A 436 21.77 -14.93 -4.52
N ALA A 437 22.50 -13.89 -4.11
CA ALA A 437 23.01 -13.79 -2.74
C ALA A 437 22.53 -12.50 -2.09
N LEU A 438 22.12 -12.59 -0.82
CA LEU A 438 21.81 -11.41 -0.02
C LEU A 438 23.11 -10.63 0.22
N VAL A 439 23.10 -9.33 -0.06
CA VAL A 439 24.21 -8.40 0.21
C VAL A 439 23.95 -7.68 1.52
N ARG A 440 22.77 -7.05 1.64
CA ARG A 440 22.39 -6.24 2.78
C ARG A 440 20.95 -6.51 3.16
N LEU A 441 20.73 -6.83 4.42
CA LEU A 441 19.40 -7.01 4.99
C LEU A 441 18.74 -5.64 5.20
N VAL A 442 17.49 -5.48 4.78
CA VAL A 442 16.72 -4.24 4.92
C VAL A 442 15.58 -4.39 5.92
N SER A 443 14.82 -5.49 5.86
CA SER A 443 13.73 -5.73 6.81
C SER A 443 13.62 -7.23 7.15
N VAL A 444 13.09 -7.52 8.33
CA VAL A 444 12.74 -8.88 8.76
C VAL A 444 11.32 -8.86 9.32
N ASN A 445 10.46 -9.74 8.80
CA ASN A 445 9.05 -9.83 9.17
C ASN A 445 8.31 -8.48 9.08
N PHE A 446 8.66 -7.69 8.05
CA PHE A 446 8.10 -6.36 7.78
C PHE A 446 8.42 -5.31 8.85
N ASP A 447 9.51 -5.51 9.60
CA ASP A 447 9.99 -4.64 10.66
C ASP A 447 11.50 -4.40 10.52
N ASP A 448 12.03 -3.48 11.33
CA ASP A 448 13.46 -3.20 11.39
C ASP A 448 14.22 -4.46 11.84
N PRO A 449 15.33 -4.83 11.17
CA PRO A 449 16.16 -5.98 11.52
C PRO A 449 16.60 -6.06 12.98
N ASP A 450 16.81 -4.93 13.65
CA ASP A 450 17.32 -4.91 15.03
C ASP A 450 16.26 -5.40 16.04
N VAL A 451 14.96 -5.34 15.69
CA VAL A 451 13.86 -5.86 16.51
C VAL A 451 14.00 -7.38 16.74
N VAL A 452 14.57 -8.10 15.76
CA VAL A 452 14.76 -9.56 15.80
C VAL A 452 15.64 -9.98 16.98
N ARG A 453 16.56 -9.12 17.45
CA ARG A 453 17.48 -9.44 18.56
C ARG A 453 16.79 -9.49 19.91
N HIS A 454 15.66 -8.81 20.05
CA HIS A 454 14.91 -8.70 21.31
C HIS A 454 13.60 -9.51 21.29
N ARG A 455 13.35 -10.27 20.22
CA ARG A 455 12.13 -11.08 20.11
C ARG A 455 12.16 -12.24 21.11
N VAL A 456 11.03 -12.49 21.74
CA VAL A 456 10.81 -13.66 22.57
C VAL A 456 10.46 -14.84 21.65
N ASN A 457 11.01 -16.02 21.93
CA ASN A 457 10.66 -17.22 21.17
C ASN A 457 9.17 -17.54 21.36
N PHE A 458 8.48 -17.90 20.28
CA PHE A 458 7.07 -18.31 20.28
C PHE A 458 6.70 -19.29 21.40
N ASP A 459 7.57 -20.25 21.69
CA ASP A 459 7.32 -21.27 22.72
C ASP A 459 7.38 -20.72 24.15
N ASN A 460 7.99 -19.55 24.35
CA ASN A 460 8.07 -18.85 25.64
C ASN A 460 6.95 -17.81 25.84
N LEU A 461 6.15 -17.55 24.81
CA LEU A 461 5.03 -16.60 24.89
C LEU A 461 3.87 -17.20 25.67
N THR A 462 3.16 -16.37 26.44
CA THR A 462 2.12 -16.82 27.36
C THR A 462 0.82 -17.10 26.61
N PRO A 463 0.34 -18.38 26.54
CA PRO A 463 -0.86 -18.72 25.80
C PRO A 463 -2.12 -18.37 26.58
N LEU A 464 -3.05 -17.66 25.94
CA LEU A 464 -4.37 -17.33 26.48
C LEU A 464 -5.50 -17.91 25.62
N TYR A 465 -6.72 -17.89 26.17
CA TYR A 465 -7.92 -18.04 25.37
C TYR A 465 -8.07 -16.84 24.42
N PRO A 466 -8.76 -17.01 23.28
CA PRO A 466 -9.13 -15.88 22.43
C PRO A 466 -10.05 -14.91 23.17
N GLU A 467 -9.68 -13.62 23.15
CA GLU A 467 -10.44 -12.53 23.80
C GLU A 467 -10.89 -11.46 22.79
N ARG A 468 -10.38 -11.51 21.57
CA ARG A 468 -10.75 -10.59 20.48
C ARG A 468 -11.44 -11.38 19.38
N LYS A 469 -12.68 -11.02 19.04
CA LYS A 469 -13.49 -11.70 18.03
C LYS A 469 -12.96 -11.41 16.61
N LEU A 470 -12.93 -12.44 15.78
CA LEU A 470 -12.85 -12.34 14.32
C LEU A 470 -14.27 -12.24 13.76
N THR A 471 -14.80 -11.02 13.65
CA THR A 471 -16.13 -10.77 13.05
C THR A 471 -16.18 -11.25 11.60
N LEU A 472 -17.12 -12.14 11.29
CA LEU A 472 -17.32 -12.71 9.96
C LEU A 472 -18.55 -12.14 9.25
N ASP A 473 -19.47 -11.50 9.96
CA ASP A 473 -20.61 -10.79 9.34
C ASP A 473 -20.12 -9.78 8.28
N PRO A 474 -20.53 -9.89 7.01
CA PRO A 474 -20.05 -8.99 5.95
C PRO A 474 -20.67 -7.60 6.07
N ALA A 475 -19.86 -6.57 5.81
CA ALA A 475 -20.32 -5.18 5.78
C ALA A 475 -21.33 -4.89 4.65
N ASP A 476 -21.29 -5.65 3.55
CA ASP A 476 -22.24 -5.54 2.45
C ASP A 476 -23.49 -6.42 2.71
N PRO A 477 -24.65 -5.83 3.02
CA PRO A 477 -25.85 -6.57 3.34
C PRO A 477 -26.50 -7.24 2.11
N THR A 478 -26.03 -6.93 0.89
CA THR A 478 -26.53 -7.52 -0.35
C THR A 478 -25.95 -8.90 -0.64
N VAL A 479 -24.93 -9.31 0.12
CA VAL A 479 -24.35 -10.65 0.03
C VAL A 479 -25.42 -11.69 0.37
N LYS A 480 -25.72 -12.52 -0.64
CA LYS A 480 -26.74 -13.57 -0.57
C LYS A 480 -26.32 -14.72 0.34
N ASP A 481 -25.03 -15.05 0.35
CA ASP A 481 -24.49 -16.11 1.19
C ASP A 481 -24.53 -15.69 2.66
N LYS A 482 -25.13 -16.52 3.52
CA LYS A 482 -25.28 -16.27 4.96
C LYS A 482 -24.33 -17.10 5.83
N SER A 483 -23.39 -17.84 5.23
CA SER A 483 -22.47 -18.75 5.94
C SER A 483 -21.70 -18.04 7.04
N ALA A 484 -21.07 -16.92 6.71
CA ALA A 484 -20.25 -16.15 7.64
C ALA A 484 -21.07 -15.62 8.83
N ARG A 485 -22.30 -15.14 8.55
CA ARG A 485 -23.25 -14.70 9.58
C ARG A 485 -23.71 -15.81 10.50
N VAL A 486 -24.04 -16.98 9.94
CA VAL A 486 -24.45 -18.16 10.72
C VAL A 486 -23.31 -18.63 11.61
N ILE A 487 -22.07 -18.68 11.10
CA ILE A 487 -20.90 -19.04 11.91
C ILE A 487 -20.75 -18.08 13.10
N ASP A 488 -20.87 -16.77 12.87
CA ASP A 488 -20.77 -15.76 13.93
C ASP A 488 -21.81 -15.90 15.05
N ILE A 489 -22.99 -16.45 14.74
CA ILE A 489 -24.08 -16.70 15.71
C ILE A 489 -23.90 -18.04 16.42
N VAL A 490 -23.42 -19.06 15.73
CA VAL A 490 -23.44 -20.45 16.23
C VAL A 490 -22.12 -20.85 16.87
N SER A 491 -21.00 -20.44 16.28
CA SER A 491 -19.65 -20.83 16.66
C SER A 491 -18.72 -19.64 16.43
N PRO A 492 -18.77 -18.61 17.30
CA PRO A 492 -18.00 -17.38 17.11
C PRO A 492 -16.50 -17.69 17.08
N GLN A 493 -15.76 -16.99 16.21
CA GLN A 493 -14.32 -17.21 16.01
C GLN A 493 -13.52 -16.07 16.65
N GLY A 494 -12.36 -16.38 17.21
CA GLY A 494 -11.48 -15.42 17.88
C GLY A 494 -10.05 -15.42 17.36
N LYS A 495 -9.31 -14.36 17.66
CA LYS A 495 -7.87 -14.26 17.43
C LYS A 495 -7.14 -15.22 18.36
N GLY A 496 -6.52 -16.26 17.79
CA GLY A 496 -5.91 -17.36 18.53
C GLY A 496 -6.72 -18.66 18.55
N GLN A 497 -7.81 -18.74 17.78
CA GLN A 497 -8.71 -19.90 17.81
C GLN A 497 -8.10 -21.16 17.16
N ARG A 498 -8.44 -22.33 17.72
CA ARG A 498 -8.17 -23.66 17.15
C ARG A 498 -9.47 -24.29 16.71
N THR A 499 -9.82 -24.12 15.44
CA THR A 499 -11.14 -24.46 14.90
C THR A 499 -11.05 -25.66 13.98
N LEU A 500 -11.95 -26.63 14.19
CA LEU A 500 -12.17 -27.74 13.27
C LEU A 500 -13.50 -27.55 12.54
N ILE A 501 -13.44 -27.46 11.21
CA ILE A 501 -14.60 -27.60 10.33
C ILE A 501 -14.77 -29.09 10.03
N VAL A 502 -15.65 -29.74 10.79
CA VAL A 502 -15.89 -31.17 10.71
C VAL A 502 -16.91 -31.43 9.61
N ALA A 503 -16.47 -32.03 8.51
CA ALA A 503 -17.28 -32.09 7.31
C ALA A 503 -17.15 -33.45 6.59
N PRO A 504 -18.29 -34.11 6.28
CA PRO A 504 -18.29 -35.17 5.28
C PRO A 504 -17.91 -34.65 3.89
N PRO A 505 -17.53 -35.53 2.94
CA PRO A 505 -17.37 -35.13 1.54
C PRO A 505 -18.66 -34.51 0.96
N ARG A 506 -18.50 -33.51 0.08
CA ARG A 506 -19.57 -32.84 -0.71
C ARG A 506 -20.59 -32.00 0.08
N VAL A 507 -20.23 -31.45 1.23
CA VAL A 507 -21.12 -30.60 2.06
C VAL A 507 -20.83 -29.09 2.00
N GLY A 508 -19.92 -28.65 1.12
CA GLY A 508 -19.60 -27.23 0.93
C GLY A 508 -18.41 -26.69 1.73
N LYS A 509 -17.47 -27.56 2.16
CA LYS A 509 -16.26 -27.18 2.92
C LYS A 509 -15.47 -26.03 2.28
N THR A 510 -15.25 -26.10 0.96
CA THR A 510 -14.39 -25.17 0.22
C THR A 510 -15.03 -23.79 0.15
N VAL A 511 -16.33 -23.74 -0.15
CA VAL A 511 -17.10 -22.49 -0.18
C VAL A 511 -17.14 -21.84 1.21
N MET A 512 -17.30 -22.63 2.27
CA MET A 512 -17.24 -22.12 3.64
C MET A 512 -15.88 -21.49 3.96
N LEU A 513 -14.77 -22.16 3.64
CA LEU A 513 -13.44 -21.60 3.83
C LEU A 513 -13.21 -20.32 3.02
N GLN A 514 -13.66 -20.26 1.75
CA GLN A 514 -13.59 -19.06 0.92
C GLN A 514 -14.38 -17.89 1.53
N ASN A 515 -15.58 -18.15 2.03
CA ASN A 515 -16.42 -17.15 2.69
C ASN A 515 -15.76 -16.62 3.97
N MET A 516 -15.16 -17.50 4.78
CA MET A 516 -14.41 -17.09 5.98
C MET A 516 -13.18 -16.28 5.60
N ALA A 517 -12.41 -16.71 4.59
CA ALA A 517 -11.24 -16.00 4.09
C ALA A 517 -11.61 -14.57 3.67
N LYS A 518 -12.65 -14.42 2.86
CA LYS A 518 -13.15 -13.13 2.40
C LYS A 518 -13.60 -12.24 3.56
N ALA A 519 -14.39 -12.80 4.49
CA ALA A 519 -14.86 -12.04 5.64
C ALA A 519 -13.70 -11.56 6.53
N ILE A 520 -12.69 -12.40 6.75
CA ILE A 520 -11.48 -12.02 7.50
C ILE A 520 -10.73 -10.90 6.77
N THR A 521 -10.54 -10.99 5.45
CA THR A 521 -9.80 -9.97 4.69
C THR A 521 -10.54 -8.64 4.62
N ASP A 522 -11.87 -8.66 4.56
CA ASP A 522 -12.68 -7.46 4.46
C ASP A 522 -12.84 -6.78 5.83
N ASN A 523 -13.01 -7.55 6.91
CA ASN A 523 -13.27 -7.02 8.25
C ASN A 523 -12.00 -6.83 9.12
N HIS A 524 -10.92 -7.57 8.84
CA HIS A 524 -9.67 -7.56 9.61
C HIS A 524 -8.45 -7.45 8.69
N PRO A 525 -8.28 -6.33 7.97
CA PRO A 525 -7.18 -6.15 7.01
C PRO A 525 -5.79 -6.18 7.66
N GLU A 526 -5.70 -6.04 8.99
CA GLU A 526 -4.46 -6.17 9.76
C GLU A 526 -4.02 -7.63 9.97
N VAL A 527 -4.92 -8.60 9.76
CA VAL A 527 -4.63 -10.02 9.93
C VAL A 527 -3.85 -10.55 8.74
N PHE A 528 -2.73 -11.22 9.00
CA PHE A 528 -1.98 -11.92 7.98
C PHE A 528 -2.66 -13.26 7.66
N LEU A 529 -3.37 -13.32 6.53
CA LEU A 529 -4.10 -14.51 6.09
C LEU A 529 -3.24 -15.43 5.22
N ILE A 530 -3.10 -16.69 5.65
CA ILE A 530 -2.47 -17.77 4.88
C ILE A 530 -3.52 -18.86 4.61
N VAL A 531 -3.66 -19.27 3.36
CA VAL A 531 -4.45 -20.45 2.98
C VAL A 531 -3.49 -21.57 2.63
N LEU A 532 -3.52 -22.67 3.38
CA LEU A 532 -2.69 -23.84 3.19
C LEU A 532 -3.52 -25.00 2.66
N LEU A 533 -3.26 -25.40 1.41
CA LEU A 533 -3.95 -26.50 0.73
C LEU A 533 -3.03 -27.71 0.63
N ILE A 534 -3.43 -28.84 1.21
CA ILE A 534 -2.63 -30.06 1.29
C ILE A 534 -3.38 -31.22 0.63
N ASP A 535 -2.73 -31.84 -0.35
CA ASP A 535 -3.23 -33.03 -1.06
C ASP A 535 -4.64 -32.78 -1.66
N GLU A 536 -4.82 -31.57 -2.17
CA GLU A 536 -6.06 -31.11 -2.81
C GLU A 536 -5.87 -31.01 -4.34
N ARG A 537 -6.99 -30.91 -5.06
CA ARG A 537 -6.97 -30.90 -6.52
C ARG A 537 -6.45 -29.58 -7.12
N PRO A 538 -5.67 -29.61 -8.22
CA PRO A 538 -5.15 -28.41 -8.86
C PRO A 538 -6.22 -27.36 -9.24
N GLU A 539 -7.40 -27.81 -9.67
CA GLU A 539 -8.51 -26.92 -10.00
C GLU A 539 -9.08 -26.19 -8.77
N GLU A 540 -9.12 -26.86 -7.61
CA GLU A 540 -9.56 -26.26 -6.34
C GLU A 540 -8.53 -25.26 -5.81
N VAL A 541 -7.23 -25.55 -5.98
CA VAL A 541 -6.14 -24.61 -5.68
C VAL A 541 -6.27 -23.34 -6.51
N THR A 542 -6.49 -23.49 -7.82
CA THR A 542 -6.63 -22.34 -8.73
C THR A 542 -7.84 -21.48 -8.37
N ASP A 543 -8.96 -22.11 -8.03
CA ASP A 543 -10.18 -21.40 -7.59
C ASP A 543 -9.94 -20.60 -6.29
N MET A 544 -9.25 -21.20 -5.32
CA MET A 544 -8.88 -20.53 -4.07
C MET A 544 -7.95 -19.34 -4.30
N GLN A 545 -6.92 -19.50 -5.15
CA GLN A 545 -5.97 -18.43 -5.51
C GLN A 545 -6.65 -17.22 -6.15
N ARG A 546 -7.72 -17.44 -6.94
CA ARG A 546 -8.46 -16.36 -7.60
C ARG A 546 -9.48 -15.69 -6.69
N SER A 547 -10.00 -16.42 -5.71
CA SER A 547 -11.11 -15.99 -4.87
C SER A 547 -10.68 -15.30 -3.57
N VAL A 548 -9.49 -15.62 -3.06
CA VAL A 548 -9.02 -15.13 -1.75
C VAL A 548 -7.91 -14.10 -1.88
N ARG A 549 -8.06 -12.99 -1.13
CA ARG A 549 -7.01 -11.96 -0.98
C ARG A 549 -6.09 -12.33 0.19
N GLY A 550 -5.13 -13.20 -0.07
CA GLY A 550 -4.17 -13.63 0.95
C GLY A 550 -3.05 -14.45 0.34
N GLU A 551 -2.17 -14.96 1.19
CA GLU A 551 -1.11 -15.85 0.74
C GLU A 551 -1.65 -17.28 0.60
N VAL A 552 -1.80 -17.76 -0.64
CA VAL A 552 -2.28 -19.12 -0.90
C VAL A 552 -1.10 -20.02 -1.24
N VAL A 553 -0.86 -20.98 -0.36
CA VAL A 553 0.24 -21.96 -0.44
C VAL A 553 -0.36 -23.35 -0.59
N SER A 554 0.10 -24.10 -1.58
CA SER A 554 -0.46 -25.42 -1.90
C SER A 554 0.59 -26.49 -2.17
N SER A 555 0.23 -27.73 -1.87
CA SER A 555 0.88 -28.94 -2.36
C SER A 555 -0.22 -29.89 -2.83
N THR A 556 -0.39 -30.02 -4.16
CA THR A 556 -1.48 -30.82 -4.76
C THR A 556 -1.24 -32.32 -4.55
N PHE A 557 -2.25 -33.14 -4.81
CA PHE A 557 -2.16 -34.61 -4.68
C PHE A 557 -1.10 -35.27 -5.58
N ASP A 558 -0.57 -34.55 -6.58
CA ASP A 558 0.51 -35.03 -7.45
C ASP A 558 1.88 -35.06 -6.74
N GLU A 559 2.00 -34.33 -5.63
CA GLU A 559 3.23 -34.20 -4.86
C GLU A 559 3.37 -35.32 -3.82
N PRO A 560 4.60 -35.73 -3.44
CA PRO A 560 4.81 -36.77 -2.44
C PRO A 560 4.45 -36.30 -1.02
N ALA A 561 4.13 -37.23 -0.12
CA ALA A 561 3.82 -36.93 1.28
C ALA A 561 4.91 -36.14 2.03
N THR A 562 6.19 -36.38 1.70
CA THR A 562 7.32 -35.60 2.22
C THR A 562 7.22 -34.12 1.89
N ARG A 563 6.69 -33.79 0.70
CA ARG A 563 6.48 -32.43 0.25
C ARG A 563 5.35 -31.75 1.02
N HIS A 564 4.22 -32.43 1.22
CA HIS A 564 3.12 -31.91 2.03
C HIS A 564 3.58 -31.52 3.44
N VAL A 565 4.40 -32.38 4.06
CA VAL A 565 4.99 -32.13 5.38
C VAL A 565 5.92 -30.91 5.35
N GLN A 566 6.82 -30.83 4.37
CA GLN A 566 7.76 -29.72 4.25
C GLN A 566 7.04 -28.36 4.10
N VAL A 567 6.03 -28.27 3.23
CA VAL A 567 5.26 -27.04 3.00
C VAL A 567 4.53 -26.60 4.27
N ALA A 568 3.89 -27.55 4.96
CA ALA A 568 3.20 -27.26 6.21
C ALA A 568 4.18 -26.75 7.29
N GLU A 569 5.37 -27.35 7.40
CA GLU A 569 6.41 -26.92 8.35
C GLU A 569 6.94 -25.50 8.02
N MET A 570 7.14 -25.17 6.74
CA MET A 570 7.51 -23.81 6.35
C MET A 570 6.44 -22.79 6.70
N VAL A 571 5.16 -23.09 6.43
CA VAL A 571 4.03 -22.21 6.72
C VAL A 571 3.87 -21.99 8.22
N ILE A 572 3.95 -23.05 9.04
CA ILE A 572 3.78 -22.90 10.49
C ILE A 572 4.94 -22.15 11.12
N GLU A 573 6.18 -22.39 10.68
CA GLU A 573 7.33 -21.64 11.19
C GLU A 573 7.23 -20.17 10.81
N LYS A 574 6.82 -19.84 9.57
CA LYS A 574 6.54 -18.45 9.16
C LYS A 574 5.47 -17.81 10.04
N ALA A 575 4.36 -18.49 10.27
CA ALA A 575 3.30 -17.97 11.12
C ALA A 575 3.78 -17.69 12.55
N LYS A 576 4.58 -18.59 13.14
CA LYS A 576 5.21 -18.36 14.45
C LYS A 576 6.11 -17.12 14.45
N ARG A 577 6.96 -16.96 13.43
CA ARG A 577 7.84 -15.78 13.31
C ARG A 577 7.05 -14.47 13.24
N LEU A 578 5.94 -14.44 12.50
CA LEU A 578 5.07 -13.27 12.44
C LEU A 578 4.40 -12.97 13.79
N VAL A 579 3.97 -14.00 14.54
CA VAL A 579 3.38 -13.81 15.88
C VAL A 579 4.41 -13.33 16.90
N GLU A 580 5.67 -13.76 16.81
CA GLU A 580 6.76 -13.22 17.64
C GLU A 580 6.98 -11.71 17.40
N HIS A 581 6.57 -11.20 16.23
CA HIS A 581 6.50 -9.77 15.89
C HIS A 581 5.10 -9.16 16.15
N LYS A 582 4.34 -9.77 17.05
CA LYS A 582 3.01 -9.31 17.51
C LYS A 582 1.97 -9.17 16.41
N LYS A 583 2.13 -9.88 15.29
CA LYS A 583 1.12 -9.94 14.23
C LYS A 583 0.02 -10.93 14.59
N ASP A 584 -1.20 -10.62 14.16
CA ASP A 584 -2.31 -11.56 14.18
C ASP A 584 -2.30 -12.36 12.86
N VAL A 585 -2.17 -13.68 12.95
CA VAL A 585 -2.03 -14.58 11.80
C VAL A 585 -3.20 -15.58 11.79
N VAL A 586 -3.79 -15.80 10.63
CA VAL A 586 -4.81 -16.84 10.43
C VAL A 586 -4.32 -17.81 9.35
N ILE A 587 -4.30 -19.10 9.68
CA ILE A 587 -4.09 -20.18 8.71
C ILE A 587 -5.42 -20.89 8.46
N LEU A 588 -5.88 -20.87 7.22
CA LEU A 588 -6.97 -21.70 6.74
C LEU A 588 -6.38 -22.97 6.11
N LEU A 589 -6.56 -24.12 6.76
CA LEU A 589 -5.97 -25.39 6.35
C LEU A 589 -7.02 -26.33 5.74
N ASP A 590 -6.83 -26.72 4.48
CA ASP A 590 -7.63 -27.76 3.81
C ASP A 590 -6.71 -28.89 3.32
N SER A 591 -6.53 -30.00 4.03
CA SER A 591 -7.20 -30.39 5.30
C SER A 591 -6.22 -30.95 6.33
N ILE A 592 -6.60 -30.90 7.61
CA ILE A 592 -5.79 -31.47 8.70
C ILE A 592 -5.75 -33.00 8.64
N THR A 593 -6.81 -33.62 8.11
CA THR A 593 -6.89 -35.07 7.92
C THR A 593 -5.85 -35.55 6.91
N ARG A 594 -5.76 -34.88 5.75
CA ARG A 594 -4.76 -35.20 4.73
C ARG A 594 -3.34 -34.93 5.21
N LEU A 595 -3.13 -33.84 5.95
CA LEU A 595 -1.85 -33.59 6.59
C LEU A 595 -1.46 -34.71 7.58
N GLY A 596 -2.40 -35.18 8.42
CA GLY A 596 -2.19 -36.32 9.31
C GLY A 596 -1.80 -37.60 8.57
N ARG A 597 -2.43 -37.89 7.43
CA ARG A 597 -2.05 -39.01 6.54
C ARG A 597 -0.63 -38.86 6.02
N ALA A 598 -0.25 -37.67 5.55
CA ALA A 598 1.10 -37.41 5.05
C ALA A 598 2.17 -37.64 6.13
N TYR A 599 1.94 -37.16 7.36
CA TYR A 599 2.85 -37.43 8.48
C TYR A 599 2.96 -38.92 8.80
N ASN A 600 1.85 -39.66 8.77
CA ASN A 600 1.86 -41.10 9.00
C ASN A 600 2.68 -41.87 7.95
N THR A 601 2.65 -41.42 6.69
CA THR A 601 3.45 -42.02 5.62
C THR A 601 4.94 -41.71 5.75
N VAL A 602 5.30 -40.53 6.25
CA VAL A 602 6.70 -40.06 6.31
C VAL A 602 7.42 -40.50 7.59
N VAL A 603 6.69 -40.75 8.68
CA VAL A 603 7.31 -41.13 9.96
C VAL A 603 7.95 -42.52 9.86
N PRO A 604 9.16 -42.72 10.39
CA PRO A 604 9.72 -44.07 10.53
C PRO A 604 8.84 -44.93 11.44
N SER A 605 8.61 -46.19 11.06
CA SER A 605 7.79 -47.13 11.84
C SER A 605 8.31 -47.26 13.27
N SER A 606 7.42 -47.07 14.25
CA SER A 606 7.72 -47.25 15.67
C SER A 606 7.55 -48.71 16.12
N GLY A 607 7.10 -49.60 15.23
CA GLY A 607 6.69 -50.97 15.56
C GLY A 607 5.37 -51.08 16.33
N LYS A 608 4.66 -49.96 16.59
CA LYS A 608 3.37 -49.92 17.28
C LYS A 608 2.34 -49.20 16.42
N VAL A 609 1.40 -49.96 15.87
CA VAL A 609 0.34 -49.44 15.01
C VAL A 609 -0.97 -49.42 15.78
N LEU A 610 -1.59 -48.26 15.88
CA LEU A 610 -2.90 -48.03 16.46
C LEU A 610 -4.00 -48.55 15.52
N THR A 611 -5.23 -48.60 16.03
CA THR A 611 -6.41 -48.89 15.20
C THR A 611 -6.45 -47.96 13.98
N GLY A 612 -6.84 -48.49 12.82
CA GLY A 612 -6.90 -47.71 11.58
C GLY A 612 -5.57 -47.56 10.83
N GLY A 613 -4.48 -48.20 11.27
CA GLY A 613 -3.20 -48.20 10.54
C GLY A 613 -2.34 -46.96 10.78
N VAL A 614 -2.60 -46.24 11.89
CA VAL A 614 -1.85 -45.05 12.30
C VAL A 614 -0.70 -45.47 13.21
N ASP A 615 0.52 -45.06 12.90
CA ASP A 615 1.67 -45.28 13.77
C ASP A 615 1.51 -44.46 15.07
N ALA A 616 1.90 -45.03 16.21
CA ALA A 616 1.74 -44.39 17.51
C ALA A 616 2.40 -43.00 17.63
N ASN A 617 3.46 -42.74 16.84
CA ASN A 617 4.17 -41.46 16.84
C ASN A 617 3.73 -40.51 15.71
N ALA A 618 2.94 -40.99 14.73
CA ALA A 618 2.60 -40.23 13.52
C ALA A 618 1.86 -38.93 13.83
N LEU A 619 0.97 -38.94 14.82
CA LEU A 619 0.07 -37.80 15.10
C LEU A 619 0.69 -36.74 16.02
N GLN A 620 1.88 -36.99 16.58
CA GLN A 620 2.51 -36.03 17.49
C GLN A 620 2.84 -34.68 16.81
N ARG A 621 3.43 -34.71 15.61
CA ARG A 621 3.77 -33.51 14.83
C ARG A 621 2.54 -32.76 14.32
N PRO A 622 1.56 -33.42 13.68
CA PRO A 622 0.29 -32.78 13.33
C PRO A 622 -0.43 -32.13 14.53
N LYS A 623 -0.44 -32.78 15.70
CA LYS A 623 -1.02 -32.21 16.93
C LYS A 623 -0.27 -30.96 17.38
N ARG A 624 1.07 -30.95 17.27
CA ARG A 624 1.88 -29.74 17.54
C ARG A 624 1.59 -28.63 16.54
N PHE A 625 1.40 -28.94 15.26
CA PHE A 625 1.01 -27.97 14.24
C PHE A 625 -0.32 -27.29 14.62
N PHE A 626 -1.36 -28.08 14.90
CA PHE A 626 -2.68 -27.53 15.23
C PHE A 626 -2.72 -26.86 16.61
N GLY A 627 -1.99 -27.44 17.58
CA GLY A 627 -1.82 -26.88 18.93
C GLY A 627 -0.92 -25.65 18.99
N ALA A 628 -0.27 -25.26 17.90
CA ALA A 628 0.44 -24.00 17.83
C ALA A 628 -0.52 -22.81 17.92
N ALA A 629 -1.74 -22.92 17.39
CA ALA A 629 -2.72 -21.84 17.45
C ALA A 629 -3.13 -21.50 18.90
N ARG A 630 -3.00 -20.21 19.23
CA ARG A 630 -3.18 -19.63 20.57
C ARG A 630 -3.24 -18.10 20.47
N ASN A 631 -3.93 -17.48 21.42
CA ASN A 631 -3.82 -16.04 21.67
C ASN A 631 -2.57 -15.80 22.54
N ILE A 632 -1.90 -14.66 22.38
CA ILE A 632 -0.66 -14.34 23.09
C ILE A 632 -0.86 -13.07 23.93
N GLU A 633 -0.51 -13.15 25.21
CA GLU A 633 -0.61 -12.02 26.14
C GLU A 633 0.29 -10.85 25.74
N GLU A 634 1.53 -11.13 25.33
CA GLU A 634 2.55 -10.15 24.96
C GLU A 634 2.27 -9.45 23.60
N GLY A 635 1.25 -9.91 22.88
CA GLY A 635 0.79 -9.36 21.59
C GLY A 635 0.85 -10.37 20.44
N GLY A 636 -0.05 -10.18 19.47
CA GLY A 636 -0.24 -11.08 18.34
C GLY A 636 -1.10 -12.30 18.67
N SER A 637 -1.37 -13.12 17.67
CA SER A 637 -2.12 -14.37 17.83
C SER A 637 -1.94 -15.27 16.63
N LEU A 638 -2.00 -16.59 16.83
CA LEU A 638 -2.07 -17.58 15.76
C LEU A 638 -3.42 -18.28 15.79
N SER A 639 -4.24 -18.08 14.78
CA SER A 639 -5.49 -18.83 14.60
C SER A 639 -5.30 -19.87 13.51
N ILE A 640 -5.77 -21.10 13.75
CA ILE A 640 -5.79 -22.16 12.74
C ILE A 640 -7.22 -22.66 12.62
N ILE A 641 -7.79 -22.52 11.43
CA ILE A 641 -9.12 -23.02 11.07
C ILE A 641 -8.90 -24.12 10.03
N ALA A 642 -9.10 -25.36 10.43
CA ALA A 642 -8.78 -26.51 9.58
C ALA A 642 -10.00 -27.37 9.30
N THR A 643 -10.13 -27.86 8.07
CA THR A 643 -11.14 -28.86 7.73
C THR A 643 -10.69 -30.24 8.21
N ALA A 644 -11.62 -31.00 8.77
CA ALA A 644 -11.44 -32.39 9.16
C ALA A 644 -12.51 -33.25 8.46
N LEU A 645 -12.05 -34.27 7.74
CA LEU A 645 -12.92 -35.18 7.01
C LEU A 645 -13.46 -36.27 7.93
N ILE A 646 -14.77 -36.46 7.92
CA ILE A 646 -15.49 -37.56 8.58
C ILE A 646 -16.34 -38.32 7.58
N ASP A 647 -16.89 -39.47 7.97
CA ASP A 647 -17.77 -40.30 7.13
C ASP A 647 -17.17 -40.64 5.74
N THR A 648 -15.85 -40.84 5.70
CA THR A 648 -15.10 -41.23 4.50
C THR A 648 -15.10 -42.74 4.26
N GLY A 649 -15.52 -43.53 5.28
CA GLY A 649 -15.38 -44.98 5.30
C GLY A 649 -13.98 -45.47 5.70
N SER A 650 -13.05 -44.57 6.05
CA SER A 650 -11.71 -44.92 6.49
C SER A 650 -11.58 -44.82 8.02
N ARG A 651 -11.32 -45.96 8.68
CA ARG A 651 -10.99 -45.99 10.13
C ARG A 651 -9.79 -45.11 10.49
N MET A 652 -8.86 -44.91 9.55
CA MET A 652 -7.73 -44.02 9.74
C MET A 652 -8.19 -42.57 9.97
N ASP A 653 -9.14 -42.09 9.16
CA ASP A 653 -9.67 -40.72 9.28
C ASP A 653 -10.43 -40.52 10.58
N GLU A 654 -11.19 -41.53 11.01
CA GLU A 654 -11.89 -41.52 12.30
C GLU A 654 -10.92 -41.36 13.46
N VAL A 655 -9.82 -42.12 13.47
CA VAL A 655 -8.79 -42.03 14.52
C VAL A 655 -8.06 -40.69 14.47
N ILE A 656 -7.74 -40.19 13.28
CA ILE A 656 -7.14 -38.86 13.09
C ILE A 656 -8.06 -37.77 13.65
N PHE A 657 -9.36 -37.83 13.31
CA PHE A 657 -10.34 -36.86 13.76
C PHE A 657 -10.46 -36.82 15.29
N GLU A 658 -10.60 -37.98 15.94
CA GLU A 658 -10.73 -38.05 17.41
C GLU A 658 -9.51 -37.46 18.13
N GLU A 659 -8.31 -37.67 17.60
CA GLU A 659 -7.07 -37.10 18.16
C GLU A 659 -7.02 -35.56 18.06
N PHE A 660 -7.56 -34.99 16.99
CA PHE A 660 -7.62 -33.53 16.82
C PHE A 660 -8.79 -32.88 17.56
N LYS A 661 -9.91 -33.58 17.69
CA LYS A 661 -11.09 -33.09 18.42
C LYS A 661 -10.73 -32.70 19.86
N GLY A 662 -9.90 -33.51 20.53
CA GLY A 662 -9.39 -33.18 21.87
C GLY A 662 -8.45 -31.97 21.95
N THR A 663 -7.88 -31.55 20.81
CA THR A 663 -6.91 -30.44 20.72
C THR A 663 -7.58 -29.10 20.39
N GLY A 664 -8.68 -29.13 19.63
CA GLY A 664 -9.46 -27.96 19.24
C GLY A 664 -10.22 -27.31 20.40
N ASN A 665 -10.59 -26.04 20.22
CA ASN A 665 -11.46 -25.31 21.14
C ASN A 665 -12.68 -24.67 20.45
N SER A 666 -12.85 -24.89 19.14
CA SER A 666 -14.06 -24.56 18.38
C SER A 666 -14.34 -25.67 17.36
N GLU A 667 -15.61 -26.01 17.20
CA GLU A 667 -16.10 -26.99 16.22
C GLU A 667 -17.19 -26.35 15.37
N ILE A 668 -17.09 -26.51 14.05
CA ILE A 668 -18.12 -26.17 13.07
C ILE A 668 -18.45 -27.47 12.34
N VAL A 669 -19.59 -28.06 12.66
CA VAL A 669 -19.97 -29.38 12.13
C VAL A 669 -20.91 -29.19 10.96
N LEU A 670 -20.58 -29.79 9.82
CA LEU A 670 -21.43 -29.80 8.62
C LEU A 670 -22.15 -31.14 8.49
N ASP A 671 -23.43 -31.11 8.16
CA ASP A 671 -24.30 -32.28 8.08
C ASP A 671 -24.68 -32.61 6.63
N ARG A 672 -24.48 -33.88 6.24
CA ARG A 672 -24.77 -34.36 4.89
C ARG A 672 -26.26 -34.28 4.54
N LYS A 673 -27.16 -34.53 5.50
CA LYS A 673 -28.62 -34.52 5.23
C LYS A 673 -29.12 -33.12 4.93
N VAL A 674 -28.54 -32.09 5.58
CA VAL A 674 -28.83 -30.69 5.29
C VAL A 674 -28.35 -30.31 3.87
N ALA A 675 -27.12 -30.72 3.52
CA ALA A 675 -26.55 -30.50 2.19
C ALA A 675 -27.34 -31.21 1.07
N ASP A 676 -27.80 -32.45 1.30
CA ASP A 676 -28.60 -33.24 0.35
C ASP A 676 -29.96 -32.57 0.03
N LYS A 677 -30.47 -31.76 0.98
CA LYS A 677 -31.66 -30.91 0.79
C LYS A 677 -31.35 -29.56 0.13
N ARG A 678 -30.09 -29.31 -0.25
CA ARG A 678 -29.58 -28.06 -0.83
C ARG A 678 -29.75 -26.84 0.08
N ILE A 679 -29.69 -27.04 1.39
CA ILE A 679 -29.71 -25.96 2.37
C ILE A 679 -28.25 -25.61 2.70
N PHE A 680 -27.87 -24.35 2.49
CA PHE A 680 -26.52 -23.85 2.73
C PHE A 680 -26.54 -22.56 3.57
N PRO A 681 -25.62 -22.40 4.55
CA PRO A 681 -24.60 -23.36 4.99
C PRO A 681 -25.21 -24.64 5.61
N ALA A 682 -24.61 -25.80 5.30
CA ALA A 682 -25.11 -27.11 5.75
C ALA A 682 -24.66 -27.44 7.18
N LEU A 683 -24.90 -26.54 8.14
CA LEU A 683 -24.34 -26.59 9.49
C LEU A 683 -25.26 -27.32 10.48
N ASP A 684 -24.67 -28.09 11.40
CA ASP A 684 -25.37 -28.66 12.56
C ASP A 684 -25.20 -27.74 13.77
N VAL A 685 -26.24 -26.95 14.06
CA VAL A 685 -26.22 -25.94 15.14
C VAL A 685 -26.03 -26.61 16.51
N GLY A 686 -26.61 -27.78 16.72
CA GLY A 686 -26.55 -28.49 17.99
C GLY A 686 -25.15 -28.98 18.33
N LYS A 687 -24.40 -29.45 17.32
CA LYS A 687 -23.04 -29.97 17.48
C LYS A 687 -21.94 -28.92 17.34
N SER A 688 -22.21 -27.79 16.69
CA SER A 688 -21.25 -26.71 16.51
C SER A 688 -21.17 -25.84 17.76
N GLY A 689 -20.01 -25.25 18.05
CA GLY A 689 -19.84 -24.29 19.14
C GLY A 689 -18.38 -23.95 19.45
N THR A 690 -18.20 -22.94 20.29
CA THR A 690 -16.88 -22.43 20.69
C THR A 690 -16.75 -22.46 22.20
N ARG A 691 -15.65 -23.03 22.71
CA ARG A 691 -15.33 -22.98 24.14
C ARG A 691 -14.99 -21.56 24.54
N LYS A 692 -15.44 -21.11 25.71
CA LYS A 692 -15.18 -19.76 26.23
C LYS A 692 -15.72 -18.63 25.35
N GLU A 693 -16.86 -18.86 24.68
CA GLU A 693 -17.53 -17.85 23.85
C GLU A 693 -17.91 -16.58 24.62
N GLU A 694 -18.02 -16.65 25.96
CA GLU A 694 -18.26 -15.48 26.82
C GLU A 694 -17.12 -14.44 26.80
N LEU A 695 -15.92 -14.82 26.31
CA LEU A 695 -14.79 -13.90 26.12
C LEU A 695 -14.83 -13.20 24.75
N LEU A 696 -15.66 -13.68 23.82
CA LEU A 696 -15.74 -13.19 22.45
C LEU A 696 -17.02 -12.42 22.15
N VAL A 697 -18.07 -12.65 22.94
CA VAL A 697 -19.39 -12.09 22.73
C VAL A 697 -19.87 -11.35 23.98
N GLU A 698 -20.39 -10.15 23.78
CA GLU A 698 -20.98 -9.36 24.85
C GLU A 698 -22.17 -10.07 25.51
N ARG A 699 -22.36 -9.83 26.82
CA ARG A 699 -23.33 -10.54 27.66
C ARG A 699 -24.77 -10.53 27.13
N ASP A 700 -25.22 -9.41 26.55
CA ASP A 700 -26.57 -9.31 25.99
C ASP A 700 -26.74 -10.23 24.76
N LYS A 701 -25.84 -10.09 23.78
CA LYS A 701 -25.83 -10.94 22.57
C LYS A 701 -25.66 -12.42 22.92
N LEU A 702 -24.81 -12.74 23.90
CA LEU A 702 -24.60 -14.11 24.36
C LEU A 702 -25.89 -14.72 24.96
N SER A 703 -26.62 -13.95 25.75
CA SER A 703 -27.91 -14.39 26.31
C SER A 703 -28.91 -14.71 25.21
N LYS A 704 -28.96 -13.88 24.15
CA LYS A 704 -29.80 -14.11 22.96
C LYS A 704 -29.36 -15.35 22.17
N MET A 705 -28.04 -15.54 21.97
CA MET A 705 -27.50 -16.76 21.34
C MET A 705 -27.91 -18.03 22.09
N TRP A 706 -27.90 -18.01 23.42
CA TRP A 706 -28.34 -19.16 24.23
C TRP A 706 -29.83 -19.45 24.11
N VAL A 707 -30.68 -18.40 24.10
CA VAL A 707 -32.13 -18.56 23.87
C VAL A 707 -32.37 -19.16 22.49
N LEU A 708 -31.73 -18.61 21.45
CA LEU A 708 -31.81 -19.12 20.10
C LEU A 708 -31.39 -20.58 20.02
N ARG A 709 -30.24 -20.94 20.62
CA ARG A 709 -29.73 -22.32 20.65
C ARG A 709 -30.72 -23.28 21.33
N ARG A 710 -31.36 -22.88 22.44
CA ARG A 710 -32.38 -23.71 23.11
C ARG A 710 -33.59 -24.00 22.21
N ILE A 711 -34.04 -23.00 21.43
CA ILE A 711 -35.14 -23.15 20.47
C ILE A 711 -34.73 -24.11 19.35
N LEU A 712 -33.57 -23.86 18.73
CA LEU A 712 -33.07 -24.64 17.61
C LEU A 712 -32.81 -26.11 17.99
N MET A 713 -32.38 -26.40 19.22
CA MET A 713 -32.14 -27.76 19.70
C MET A 713 -33.42 -28.60 19.90
N GLN A 714 -34.61 -27.99 19.93
CA GLN A 714 -35.89 -28.73 19.96
C GLN A 714 -36.30 -29.21 18.56
N MET A 715 -35.65 -28.70 17.51
CA MET A 715 -35.93 -29.02 16.11
C MET A 715 -34.94 -30.08 15.59
N GLY A 716 -35.30 -30.76 14.50
CA GLY A 716 -34.32 -31.54 13.73
C GLY A 716 -33.30 -30.62 13.03
N THR A 717 -32.11 -31.12 12.70
CA THR A 717 -31.02 -30.31 12.10
C THR A 717 -31.44 -29.56 10.83
N ILE A 718 -32.27 -30.18 9.99
CA ILE A 718 -32.80 -29.56 8.76
C ILE A 718 -33.72 -28.39 9.12
N ASP A 719 -34.75 -28.65 9.92
CA ASP A 719 -35.76 -27.65 10.32
C ASP A 719 -35.12 -26.49 11.09
N ALA A 720 -34.13 -26.77 11.93
CA ALA A 720 -33.37 -25.76 12.67
C ALA A 720 -32.65 -24.79 11.72
N MET A 721 -31.99 -25.30 10.69
CA MET A 721 -31.30 -24.48 9.70
C MET A 721 -32.27 -23.69 8.82
N GLU A 722 -33.37 -24.29 8.38
CA GLU A 722 -34.40 -23.57 7.63
C GLU A 722 -35.01 -22.45 8.45
N PHE A 723 -35.35 -22.72 9.72
CA PHE A 723 -35.89 -21.73 10.64
C PHE A 723 -34.91 -20.57 10.86
N LEU A 724 -33.64 -20.87 11.13
CA LEU A 724 -32.62 -19.83 11.34
C LEU A 724 -32.46 -18.96 10.09
N LEU A 725 -32.30 -19.57 8.92
CA LEU A 725 -32.15 -18.85 7.66
C LEU A 725 -33.39 -18.02 7.33
N ASP A 726 -34.58 -18.53 7.59
CA ASP A 726 -35.83 -17.80 7.37
C ASP A 726 -35.93 -16.55 8.24
N LYS A 727 -35.60 -16.67 9.53
CA LYS A 727 -35.56 -15.49 10.43
C LYS A 727 -34.49 -14.49 10.02
N MET A 728 -33.33 -14.96 9.58
CA MET A 728 -32.24 -14.08 9.13
C MET A 728 -32.58 -13.29 7.86
N LYS A 729 -33.51 -13.75 6.99
CA LYS A 729 -33.93 -13.00 5.79
C LYS A 729 -34.48 -11.62 6.11
N ASN A 730 -35.06 -11.45 7.30
CA ASN A 730 -35.65 -10.18 7.74
C ASN A 730 -34.62 -9.19 8.31
N SER A 731 -33.35 -9.57 8.35
CA SER A 731 -32.25 -8.80 8.95
C SER A 731 -31.08 -8.65 8.00
N LYS A 732 -30.49 -7.45 7.95
CA LYS A 732 -29.33 -7.18 7.09
C LYS A 732 -28.03 -7.60 7.78
N THR A 733 -27.91 -7.31 9.07
CA THR A 733 -26.76 -7.67 9.92
C THR A 733 -27.17 -8.61 11.05
N ASN A 734 -26.20 -9.23 11.72
CA ASN A 734 -26.42 -10.01 12.93
C ASN A 734 -26.89 -9.14 14.10
N ASP A 735 -26.52 -7.87 14.14
CA ASP A 735 -26.99 -6.94 15.16
C ASP A 735 -28.48 -6.64 14.98
N ASP A 736 -28.93 -6.36 13.75
CA ASP A 736 -30.37 -6.23 13.44
C ASP A 736 -31.15 -7.49 13.82
N PHE A 737 -30.56 -8.67 13.57
CA PHE A 737 -31.15 -9.95 13.90
C PHE A 737 -31.34 -10.11 15.42
N PHE A 738 -30.30 -9.83 16.21
CA PHE A 738 -30.38 -9.88 17.67
C PHE A 738 -31.34 -8.84 18.25
N ASP A 739 -31.47 -7.67 17.63
CA ASP A 739 -32.42 -6.64 18.08
C ASP A 739 -33.87 -7.05 17.79
N SER A 740 -34.12 -7.76 16.69
CA SER A 740 -35.46 -8.29 16.37
C SER A 740 -35.95 -9.35 17.37
N MET A 741 -35.05 -10.00 18.12
CA MET A 741 -35.42 -10.99 19.14
C MET A 741 -35.96 -10.35 20.44
N ASN A 742 -35.82 -9.02 20.59
CA ASN A 742 -36.38 -8.28 21.73
C ASN A 742 -37.87 -7.94 21.54
N GLN A 743 -38.41 -8.19 20.35
CA GLN A 743 -39.83 -8.04 20.00
C GLN A 743 -40.52 -9.39 20.05
#